data_AF-A0A7V3PQP7-F1
#
_entry.id   AF-A0A7V3PQP7-F1
#
_cell.length_a   1.000
_cell.length_b   1.000
_cell.length_c   1.000
_cell.angle_alpha   90.00
_cell.angle_beta   90.00
_cell.angle_gamma   90.00
#
_symmetry.space_group_name_H-M   'P 1'
#
loop_
_entity.id
_entity.type
_entity.pdbx_description
1 polymer ?
#
loop_
_entity_poly.entity_id
_entity_poly.type
_entity_poly.pdbx_seq_one_letter_code
_entity_poly.pdbx_strand_id
1 'polypeptide(L)'
;MVGALAVLGLALPGAQTALVVDARGLNWDSRCTLEALQGLVNRRGPVLYLDYGNPWDKPWLDIYRERNGIGYERLSGFREALVRFGGAAKGLVVYDPSVDGSRCVALSLSGVDDLLPVAPGLLEGRAAELLSGEDWPGFDFAAAPAEEAANWRLAVARLEPAAGQGFWLTEANPNPGEDWGFMSYGPVTIDLDRYPLLEVEVASLEGTGAGWAVKLTWDRNGDGQIAGGEDDLCLPVQSQGGVRRWDIRELSGLSGQCTFALIQLHVAGAEGRVLWRRVGFVSPEGAAPPQREPQPLPELLGLAVVQDLRGRFKDSVEAYAWALEHVMPRCNRRFAHSVDGYVDGFHAGYCQMAGFDWPVMHRGFVFNLCAVPTVMESYGGSKVGGNPEQAEMYRRILAALDRPAMITGYGEPEGEWCTLISQYGHYSFHFGPNWSFHAQVRPRRTAIRQQRSFTPENVRPEPEKFYVCFMTSEGDTMKGPIPFFFGSWFEPERGSVPMNWGINPLMARYFPAMLEYFYETATPKDGFFAGCSGAGYCYPDVMPNLEQFARHTAEACRLADISCIDVWGMTKSDVQRRYTAITRPLGLTVNAGPARMDFLPGGIPVAYHELAYWQHGAVGTWSFVEAFGDEGKRAEAIRWLVSRVEDIARRLYPPAIILVYTDLHNYAHHCRLHAEIARALDSGRFKVARLDEAFAAFRRWADGRVLVGLTGMNERVRWAVVADTATRVPLCRANASPRRLSVEVTVRAGSVSESASLKLGPGEARNFTGVGLKVPEDGAPGAVSIGVKSGRHEERYVGELAVVPRPEGLGIRSCELAGVWAATTLRHRAGEQVADADALFGYGWATPAAPGEATHVLFGPYVDVRPGRYLACFRMKVPPEAVSDTAAAVATLEIFAGGYDGLGKVLASREVRASELLPSGEYHWLWLVGDWPGPPSLLETRVLWHGQVPFVADRVALFRLE
;
A
#
# COMPACT_ATOMS: atom_id res chain seq x y z
N MET A 1 -26.51 31.47 50.25
CA MET A 1 -26.63 30.22 49.47
C MET A 1 -25.96 30.40 48.10
N VAL A 2 -24.62 30.35 48.06
CA VAL A 2 -23.81 30.40 46.82
C VAL A 2 -22.96 29.11 46.77
N GLY A 3 -23.62 27.99 46.98
CA GLY A 3 -22.98 26.68 47.02
C GLY A 3 -24.04 25.60 46.97
N ALA A 4 -24.39 25.17 45.76
CA ALA A 4 -25.07 23.89 45.45
C ALA A 4 -25.43 23.73 43.95
N LEU A 5 -24.62 24.22 42.99
CA LEU A 5 -24.88 23.99 41.55
C LEU A 5 -23.61 23.67 40.73
N ALA A 6 -22.57 23.11 41.36
CA ALA A 6 -21.35 22.63 40.70
C ALA A 6 -21.25 21.09 40.69
N VAL A 7 -22.35 20.39 40.38
CA VAL A 7 -22.42 18.91 40.32
C VAL A 7 -22.88 18.39 38.94
N LEU A 8 -22.95 19.23 37.92
CA LEU A 8 -23.13 18.77 36.53
C LEU A 8 -22.06 19.40 35.67
N GLY A 9 -21.04 18.60 35.34
CA GLY A 9 -19.87 18.97 34.55
C GLY A 9 -20.23 19.32 33.10
N LEU A 10 -20.65 20.56 32.91
CA LEU A 10 -20.70 21.23 31.61
C LEU A 10 -19.86 22.50 31.72
N ALA A 11 -18.54 22.32 31.68
CA ALA A 11 -17.64 23.43 31.37
C ALA A 11 -17.74 23.72 29.87
N LEU A 12 -18.06 24.97 29.53
CA LEU A 12 -17.77 25.53 28.21
C LEU A 12 -16.26 25.36 27.94
N PRO A 13 -15.82 25.07 26.71
CA PRO A 13 -14.40 24.83 26.43
C PRO A 13 -13.61 26.13 26.60
N GLY A 14 -12.87 26.25 27.70
CA GLY A 14 -11.75 27.16 27.77
C GLY A 14 -10.69 26.70 26.78
N ALA A 15 -10.03 27.65 26.10
CA ALA A 15 -8.95 27.35 25.16
C ALA A 15 -7.92 26.41 25.82
N GLN A 16 -7.75 25.22 25.25
CA GLN A 16 -6.75 24.28 25.70
C GLN A 16 -5.43 24.63 25.01
N THR A 17 -4.37 24.87 25.78
CA THR A 17 -3.02 25.04 25.23
C THR A 17 -2.30 23.70 25.22
N ALA A 18 -1.86 23.25 24.05
CA ALA A 18 -0.96 22.13 23.85
C ALA A 18 0.49 22.61 23.73
N LEU A 19 1.44 21.76 24.10
CA LEU A 19 2.87 22.01 23.96
C LEU A 19 3.42 21.25 22.75
N VAL A 20 4.21 21.93 21.93
CA VAL A 20 4.87 21.38 20.75
C VAL A 20 6.35 21.25 21.03
N VAL A 21 6.90 20.05 20.85
CA VAL A 21 8.33 19.77 21.02
C VAL A 21 8.93 19.44 19.67
N ASP A 22 10.09 20.02 19.39
CA ASP A 22 10.89 19.66 18.23
C ASP A 22 11.47 18.24 18.40
N ALA A 23 11.05 17.33 17.53
CA ALA A 23 11.54 15.96 17.47
C ALA A 23 12.47 15.73 16.26
N ARG A 24 12.78 16.78 15.49
CA ARG A 24 13.76 16.72 14.40
C ARG A 24 15.13 16.39 14.97
N GLY A 25 15.90 15.58 14.25
CA GLY A 25 17.27 15.25 14.65
C GLY A 25 17.42 14.34 15.89
N LEU A 26 16.34 13.99 16.60
CA LEU A 26 16.43 13.01 17.69
C LEU A 26 16.85 11.63 17.17
N ASN A 27 17.77 10.99 17.88
CA ASN A 27 18.13 9.60 17.64
C ASN A 27 17.01 8.65 18.11
N TRP A 28 17.13 7.36 17.78
CA TRP A 28 16.11 6.37 18.07
C TRP A 28 15.80 6.20 19.58
N ASP A 29 16.83 6.25 20.44
CA ASP A 29 16.67 6.09 21.88
C ASP A 29 15.97 7.31 22.52
N SER A 30 16.35 8.52 22.10
CA SER A 30 15.66 9.77 22.48
C SER A 30 14.20 9.74 21.99
N ARG A 31 13.93 9.28 20.76
CA ARG A 31 12.56 9.12 20.25
C ARG A 31 11.73 8.14 21.07
N CYS A 32 12.27 6.96 21.41
CA CYS A 32 11.59 5.99 22.26
C CYS A 32 11.15 6.60 23.59
N THR A 33 12.03 7.38 24.21
CA THR A 33 11.76 8.06 25.49
C THR A 33 10.68 9.12 25.33
N LEU A 34 10.80 9.98 24.30
CA LEU A 34 9.91 11.12 24.09
C LEU A 34 8.51 10.70 23.63
N GLU A 35 8.40 9.71 22.76
CA GLU A 35 7.12 9.14 22.32
C GLU A 35 6.42 8.41 23.47
N ALA A 36 7.15 7.67 24.31
CA ALA A 36 6.57 7.09 25.51
C ALA A 36 6.04 8.17 26.47
N LEU A 37 6.80 9.25 26.68
CA LEU A 37 6.34 10.40 27.46
C LEU A 37 5.07 11.01 26.87
N GLN A 38 5.02 11.19 25.54
CA GLN A 38 3.83 11.66 24.83
C GLN A 38 2.62 10.75 25.09
N GLY A 39 2.79 9.44 24.97
CA GLY A 39 1.74 8.46 25.24
C GLY A 39 1.21 8.54 26.67
N LEU A 40 2.06 8.77 27.66
CA LEU A 40 1.66 8.95 29.07
C LEU A 40 0.92 10.25 29.30
N VAL A 41 1.46 11.36 28.79
CA VAL A 41 0.92 12.72 28.95
C VAL A 41 -0.45 12.85 28.29
N ASN A 42 -0.60 12.34 27.07
CA ASN A 42 -1.81 12.51 26.29
C ASN A 42 -2.98 11.64 26.77
N ARG A 43 -2.81 10.75 27.76
CA ARG A 43 -3.93 9.99 28.35
C ARG A 43 -5.04 10.89 28.93
N ARG A 44 -4.72 12.14 29.23
CA ARG A 44 -5.64 13.12 29.84
C ARG A 44 -6.17 14.18 28.86
N GLY A 45 -5.73 14.17 27.61
CA GLY A 45 -6.13 15.14 26.58
C GLY A 45 -5.03 15.40 25.55
N PRO A 46 -5.28 16.24 24.52
CA PRO A 46 -4.26 16.58 23.51
C PRO A 46 -3.27 17.61 24.10
N VAL A 47 -2.24 17.15 24.81
CA VAL A 47 -1.35 18.01 25.60
C VAL A 47 0.03 18.15 24.97
N LEU A 48 0.63 17.06 24.49
CA LEU A 48 1.99 17.06 23.93
C LEU A 48 1.96 16.60 22.47
N TYR A 49 2.48 17.44 21.58
CA TYR A 49 2.66 17.15 20.15
C TYR A 49 4.15 17.14 19.81
N LEU A 50 4.58 16.15 19.04
CA LEU A 50 5.96 16.03 18.58
C LEU A 50 6.04 16.47 17.12
N ASP A 51 6.76 17.54 16.86
CA ASP A 51 6.98 18.09 15.52
C ASP A 51 8.20 17.42 14.90
N TYR A 52 7.98 16.56 13.90
CA TYR A 52 9.03 15.83 13.22
C TYR A 52 9.54 16.61 11.99
N GLY A 53 9.03 17.81 11.73
CA GLY A 53 9.30 18.58 10.52
C GLY A 53 8.64 17.98 9.29
N ASN A 54 7.64 17.11 9.44
CA ASN A 54 6.94 16.60 8.27
C ASN A 54 6.10 17.71 7.63
N PRO A 55 5.90 17.69 6.29
CA PRO A 55 5.07 18.68 5.60
C PRO A 55 3.63 18.80 6.13
N TRP A 56 3.15 17.80 6.87
CA TRP A 56 1.78 17.74 7.41
C TRP A 56 1.66 18.10 8.89
N ASP A 57 2.75 18.22 9.64
CA ASP A 57 2.69 18.49 11.09
C ASP A 57 2.08 19.87 11.35
N LYS A 58 2.62 20.92 10.72
CA LYS A 58 2.11 22.29 10.81
C LYS A 58 0.66 22.44 10.31
N PRO A 59 0.28 21.93 9.12
CA PRO A 59 -1.12 21.95 8.68
C PRO A 59 -2.11 21.37 9.69
N TRP A 60 -1.80 20.24 10.35
CA TRP A 60 -2.71 19.69 11.37
C TRP A 60 -2.83 20.58 12.60
N LEU A 61 -1.72 21.15 13.07
CA LEU A 61 -1.76 22.10 14.17
C LEU A 61 -2.64 23.30 13.82
N ASP A 62 -2.42 23.91 12.65
CA ASP A 62 -3.18 25.06 12.16
C ASP A 62 -4.69 24.74 12.06
N ILE A 63 -5.05 23.58 11.51
CA ILE A 63 -6.44 23.12 11.42
C ILE A 63 -7.09 23.00 12.80
N TYR A 64 -6.41 22.38 13.76
CA TYR A 64 -6.96 22.22 15.11
C TYR A 64 -6.99 23.54 15.90
N ARG A 65 -6.09 24.48 15.64
CA ARG A 65 -6.19 25.84 16.20
C ARG A 65 -7.43 26.55 15.70
N GLU A 66 -7.63 26.57 14.39
CA GLU A 66 -8.74 27.26 13.75
C GLU A 66 -10.10 26.62 14.05
N ARG A 67 -10.17 25.29 14.02
CA ARG A 67 -11.43 24.57 14.17
C ARG A 67 -11.73 24.22 15.62
N ASN A 68 -10.75 23.69 16.35
CA ASN A 68 -10.94 23.09 17.67
C ASN A 68 -10.51 24.02 18.81
N GLY A 69 -9.97 25.21 18.50
CA GLY A 69 -9.58 26.21 19.49
C GLY A 69 -8.37 25.80 20.34
N ILE A 70 -7.51 24.93 19.82
CA ILE A 70 -6.28 24.51 20.50
C ILE A 70 -5.21 25.59 20.31
N GLY A 71 -4.73 26.15 21.40
CA GLY A 71 -3.54 27.02 21.41
C GLY A 71 -2.26 26.18 21.44
N TYR A 72 -1.15 26.74 20.96
CA TYR A 72 0.15 26.06 21.00
C TYR A 72 1.23 26.93 21.59
N GLU A 73 2.08 26.31 22.41
CA GLU A 73 3.33 26.87 22.92
C GLU A 73 4.46 25.90 22.58
N ARG A 74 5.59 26.43 22.09
CA ARG A 74 6.72 25.60 21.65
C ARG A 74 7.74 25.49 22.78
N LEU A 75 8.12 24.26 23.12
CA LEU A 75 9.21 23.99 24.06
C LEU A 75 10.55 24.06 23.33
N SER A 76 11.60 24.43 24.07
CA SER A 76 12.99 24.51 23.60
C SER A 76 13.54 23.17 23.12
N GLY A 77 13.00 22.04 23.57
CA GLY A 77 13.35 20.71 23.07
C GLY A 77 13.11 19.56 24.05
N PHE A 78 13.84 18.47 23.83
CA PHE A 78 13.74 17.21 24.56
C PHE A 78 13.88 17.36 26.09
N ARG A 79 14.91 18.08 26.56
CA ARG A 79 15.17 18.27 27.99
C ARG A 79 14.03 18.99 28.70
N GLU A 80 13.53 20.07 28.12
CA GLU A 80 12.42 20.82 28.70
C GLU A 80 11.13 20.00 28.74
N ALA A 81 10.86 19.21 27.69
CA ALA A 81 9.73 18.29 27.68
C ALA A 81 9.80 17.29 28.85
N LEU A 82 10.98 16.71 29.10
CA LEU A 82 11.20 15.79 30.21
C LEU A 82 11.04 16.47 31.57
N VAL A 83 11.62 17.66 31.78
CA VAL A 83 11.45 18.40 33.04
C VAL A 83 9.99 18.79 33.27
N ARG A 84 9.29 19.21 32.21
CA ARG A 84 7.90 19.66 32.29
C ARG A 84 6.93 18.52 32.57
N PHE A 85 7.16 17.35 31.97
CA PHE A 85 6.20 16.25 31.94
C PHE A 85 6.68 14.96 32.60
N GLY A 86 7.92 14.88 33.07
CA GLY A 86 8.50 13.67 33.67
C GLY A 86 7.68 13.13 34.84
N GLY A 87 6.96 13.99 35.57
CA GLY A 87 6.02 13.59 36.62
C GLY A 87 4.78 12.82 36.13
N ALA A 88 4.58 12.67 34.82
CA ALA A 88 3.60 11.74 34.25
C ALA A 88 4.03 10.27 34.41
N ALA A 89 5.33 10.03 34.58
CA ALA A 89 5.89 8.72 34.84
C ALA A 89 6.08 8.46 36.33
N LYS A 90 6.02 7.18 36.72
CA LYS A 90 6.23 6.68 38.08
C LYS A 90 7.67 6.25 38.35
N GLY A 91 8.50 6.17 37.30
CA GLY A 91 9.88 5.75 37.37
C GLY A 91 10.46 5.46 35.99
N LEU A 92 11.68 4.93 35.98
CA LEU A 92 12.42 4.61 34.75
C LEU A 92 12.52 3.09 34.57
N VAL A 93 12.49 2.65 33.32
CA VAL A 93 12.91 1.30 32.91
C VAL A 93 14.10 1.41 31.96
N VAL A 94 15.24 0.87 32.40
CA VAL A 94 16.48 0.88 31.62
C VAL A 94 16.52 -0.36 30.74
N TYR A 95 16.69 -0.20 29.44
CA TYR A 95 16.83 -1.33 28.50
C TYR A 95 18.27 -1.59 28.10
N ASP A 96 18.51 -2.76 27.52
CA ASP A 96 19.79 -3.17 26.97
C ASP A 96 19.85 -2.87 25.46
N PRO A 97 20.66 -1.90 24.99
CA PRO A 97 20.76 -1.60 23.56
C PRO A 97 21.32 -2.76 22.73
N SER A 98 21.99 -3.74 23.35
CA SER A 98 22.51 -4.93 22.66
C SER A 98 21.45 -6.01 22.40
N VAL A 99 20.25 -5.87 23.01
CA VAL A 99 19.12 -6.78 22.83
C VAL A 99 17.89 -5.96 22.46
N ASP A 100 17.56 -5.89 21.18
CA ASP A 100 16.49 -5.03 20.64
C ASP A 100 15.12 -5.29 21.29
N GLY A 101 14.85 -6.55 21.64
CA GLY A 101 13.64 -6.97 22.33
C GLY A 101 13.49 -6.32 23.70
N SER A 102 14.59 -6.06 24.42
CA SER A 102 14.53 -5.41 25.73
C SER A 102 14.01 -3.97 25.65
N ARG A 103 14.31 -3.24 24.57
CA ARG A 103 13.76 -1.90 24.27
C ARG A 103 12.25 -1.96 24.09
N CYS A 104 11.75 -2.92 23.33
CA CYS A 104 10.32 -3.12 23.11
C CYS A 104 9.58 -3.55 24.40
N VAL A 105 10.23 -4.38 25.22
CA VAL A 105 9.71 -4.76 26.54
C VAL A 105 9.64 -3.54 27.47
N ALA A 106 10.67 -2.69 27.47
CA ALA A 106 10.65 -1.41 28.19
C ALA A 106 9.49 -0.51 27.74
N LEU A 107 9.23 -0.38 26.44
CA LEU A 107 8.08 0.37 25.90
C LEU A 107 6.72 -0.22 26.35
N SER A 108 6.61 -1.55 26.41
CA SER A 108 5.41 -2.21 26.93
C SER A 108 5.21 -1.91 28.43
N LEU A 109 6.30 -1.92 29.22
CA LEU A 109 6.31 -1.54 30.63
C LEU A 109 5.96 -0.07 30.84
N SER A 110 6.40 0.82 29.95
CA SER A 110 5.99 2.22 29.95
C SER A 110 4.47 2.35 29.87
N GLY A 111 3.82 1.51 29.06
CA GLY A 111 2.36 1.44 28.99
C GLY A 111 1.71 0.92 30.28
N VAL A 112 2.15 -0.23 30.81
CA VAL A 112 1.44 -0.91 31.91
C VAL A 112 1.76 -0.36 33.30
N ASP A 113 2.99 0.11 33.52
CA ASP A 113 3.53 0.57 34.81
C ASP A 113 3.76 2.08 34.88
N ASP A 114 3.45 2.80 33.80
CA ASP A 114 3.65 4.25 33.68
C ASP A 114 5.13 4.63 33.83
N LEU A 115 6.05 3.88 33.21
CA LEU A 115 7.50 4.12 33.26
C LEU A 115 7.99 4.89 32.02
N LEU A 116 9.17 5.49 32.09
CA LEU A 116 9.89 5.97 30.91
C LEU A 116 10.96 4.95 30.49
N PRO A 117 11.03 4.58 29.21
CA PRO A 117 12.09 3.73 28.68
C PRO A 117 13.34 4.56 28.46
N VAL A 118 14.50 4.09 28.93
CA VAL A 118 15.74 4.88 28.94
C VAL A 118 16.92 4.03 28.49
N ALA A 119 17.69 4.51 27.52
CA ALA A 119 18.99 3.93 27.15
C ALA A 119 20.09 4.31 28.16
N PRO A 120 21.19 3.53 28.28
CA PRO A 120 22.29 3.84 29.20
C PRO A 120 22.84 5.27 29.08
N GLY A 121 23.04 5.76 27.85
CA GLY A 121 23.53 7.13 27.63
C GLY A 121 22.58 8.23 28.13
N LEU A 122 21.26 8.01 28.02
CA LEU A 122 20.25 8.92 28.59
C LEU A 122 20.22 8.82 30.11
N LEU A 123 20.32 7.60 30.67
CA LEU A 123 20.33 7.36 32.11
C LEU A 123 21.48 8.13 32.79
N GLU A 124 22.66 8.09 32.17
CA GLU A 124 23.89 8.73 32.65
C GLU A 124 23.97 10.23 32.30
N GLY A 125 22.99 10.78 31.58
CA GLY A 125 22.97 12.18 31.18
C GLY A 125 23.96 12.55 30.07
N ARG A 126 24.54 11.56 29.40
CA ARG A 126 25.55 11.72 28.33
C ARG A 126 24.94 11.96 26.95
N ALA A 127 23.63 11.79 26.81
CA ALA A 127 22.93 12.15 25.57
C ALA A 127 23.05 13.66 25.31
N ALA A 128 23.33 14.03 24.06
CA ALA A 128 23.57 15.42 23.67
C ALA A 128 22.41 16.36 24.08
N GLU A 129 21.19 15.84 24.06
CA GLU A 129 19.96 16.55 24.40
C GLU A 129 19.78 16.78 25.91
N LEU A 130 20.57 16.14 26.79
CA LEU A 130 20.51 16.26 28.25
C LEU A 130 21.68 17.04 28.87
N LEU A 131 22.71 17.34 28.08
CA LEU A 131 23.91 18.06 28.53
C LEU A 131 23.56 19.46 29.08
N SER A 132 24.20 19.87 30.18
CA SER A 132 23.90 21.15 30.85
C SER A 132 24.45 22.36 30.08
N GLY A 133 23.61 23.32 29.73
CA GLY A 133 24.01 24.58 29.08
C GLY A 133 23.53 24.67 27.63
N GLU A 134 23.23 25.90 27.18
CA GLU A 134 22.60 26.15 25.88
C GLU A 134 23.62 26.30 24.74
N ASP A 135 24.86 26.69 25.05
CA ASP A 135 25.92 26.96 24.06
C ASP A 135 26.70 25.69 23.73
N TRP A 136 26.85 25.35 22.45
CA TRP A 136 27.54 24.12 22.02
C TRP A 136 29.05 24.29 22.18
N PRO A 137 29.74 23.46 22.99
CA PRO A 137 31.17 23.63 23.30
C PRO A 137 32.11 23.32 22.13
N GLY A 138 31.56 22.97 20.97
CA GLY A 138 32.30 22.37 19.88
C GLY A 138 32.57 20.88 20.10
N PHE A 139 33.36 20.31 19.21
CA PHE A 139 33.78 18.92 19.24
C PHE A 139 35.30 18.86 19.01
N ASP A 140 36.00 18.22 19.93
CA ASP A 140 37.45 17.96 19.82
C ASP A 140 37.65 16.49 19.42
N PHE A 141 37.85 16.28 18.13
CA PHE A 141 38.09 14.97 17.52
C PHE A 141 39.38 14.30 18.02
N ALA A 142 40.37 15.07 18.50
CA ALA A 142 41.61 14.50 19.01
C ALA A 142 41.47 14.00 20.45
N ALA A 143 40.55 14.59 21.23
CA ALA A 143 40.29 14.23 22.63
C ALA A 143 39.06 13.34 22.84
N ALA A 144 38.10 13.31 21.90
CA ALA A 144 36.84 12.59 22.06
C ALA A 144 37.01 11.06 21.99
N PRO A 145 36.33 10.30 22.86
CA PRO A 145 36.17 8.86 22.71
C PRO A 145 35.48 8.49 21.39
N ALA A 146 35.76 7.30 20.85
CA ALA A 146 35.14 6.83 19.61
C ALA A 146 33.60 6.77 19.67
N GLU A 147 33.03 6.53 20.86
CA GLU A 147 31.58 6.53 21.10
C GLU A 147 30.94 7.92 20.92
N GLU A 148 31.66 9.00 21.23
CA GLU A 148 31.14 10.36 21.06
C GLU A 148 31.21 10.81 19.59
N ALA A 149 32.21 10.33 18.85
CA ALA A 149 32.30 10.56 17.40
C ALA A 149 31.14 9.89 16.64
N ALA A 150 30.56 8.81 17.18
CA ALA A 150 29.39 8.16 16.61
C ALA A 150 28.11 9.01 16.66
N ASN A 151 28.08 10.10 17.45
CA ASN A 151 26.97 11.06 17.44
C ASN A 151 26.91 11.90 16.15
N TRP A 152 27.99 11.92 15.37
CA TRP A 152 27.98 12.53 14.04
C TRP A 152 27.41 11.54 13.02
N ARG A 153 26.39 11.98 12.27
CA ARG A 153 25.74 11.19 11.23
C ARG A 153 26.58 11.23 9.96
N LEU A 154 27.05 10.05 9.54
CA LEU A 154 27.77 9.88 8.29
C LEU A 154 26.80 9.86 7.10
N ALA A 155 27.09 10.63 6.06
CA ALA A 155 26.40 10.58 4.80
C ALA A 155 27.46 10.49 3.70
N VAL A 156 27.50 9.35 3.01
CA VAL A 156 28.43 9.12 1.88
C VAL A 156 29.90 9.41 2.23
N ALA A 157 30.32 9.11 3.47
CA ALA A 157 31.70 9.23 3.94
C ALA A 157 32.08 8.08 4.88
N ARG A 158 33.37 7.77 4.99
CA ARG A 158 33.93 6.80 5.93
C ARG A 158 34.71 7.51 7.03
N LEU A 159 34.50 7.08 8.28
CA LEU A 159 35.15 7.65 9.46
C LEU A 159 36.13 6.64 10.07
N GLU A 160 37.39 7.04 10.24
CA GLU A 160 38.44 6.20 10.83
C GLU A 160 39.16 6.97 11.96
N PRO A 161 39.26 6.42 13.19
CA PRO A 161 39.96 7.07 14.27
C PRO A 161 41.47 7.14 14.01
N ALA A 162 42.07 8.31 14.24
CA ALA A 162 43.52 8.51 14.28
C ALA A 162 43.91 8.80 15.73
N ALA A 163 44.36 7.77 16.46
CA ALA A 163 44.57 7.83 17.91
C ALA A 163 45.36 9.07 18.37
N GLY A 164 44.73 9.92 19.18
CA GLY A 164 45.30 11.16 19.72
C GLY A 164 45.55 12.27 18.69
N GLN A 165 45.15 12.08 17.43
CA GLN A 165 45.34 13.03 16.34
C GLN A 165 44.03 13.56 15.77
N GLY A 166 42.93 12.82 15.87
CA GLY A 166 41.64 13.22 15.31
C GLY A 166 40.90 12.04 14.67
N PHE A 167 40.06 12.35 13.69
CA PHE A 167 39.39 11.35 12.84
C PHE A 167 39.62 11.67 11.36
N TRP A 168 39.94 10.62 10.59
CA TRP A 168 39.94 10.68 9.14
C TRP A 168 38.52 10.58 8.62
N LEU A 169 38.10 11.59 7.87
CA LEU A 169 36.91 11.54 7.05
C LEU A 169 37.32 11.33 5.60
N THR A 170 36.91 10.22 5.02
CA THR A 170 37.26 9.82 3.65
C THR A 170 36.03 9.92 2.75
N GLU A 171 36.22 10.45 1.54
CA GLU A 171 35.21 10.46 0.49
C GLU A 171 34.69 9.03 0.24
N ALA A 172 33.38 8.85 0.26
CA ALA A 172 32.75 7.56 -0.05
C ALA A 172 31.42 7.72 -0.81
N ASN A 173 31.26 8.75 -1.63
CA ASN A 173 30.06 8.93 -2.43
C ASN A 173 30.04 7.90 -3.57
N PRO A 174 29.02 7.02 -3.64
CA PRO A 174 28.93 6.03 -4.70
C PRO A 174 28.59 6.63 -6.08
N ASN A 175 28.20 7.92 -6.15
CA ASN A 175 27.81 8.59 -7.39
C ASN A 175 29.03 9.14 -8.15
N PRO A 176 29.32 8.63 -9.37
CA PRO A 176 30.44 9.12 -10.17
C PRO A 176 30.26 10.60 -10.56
N GLY A 177 31.21 11.45 -10.17
CA GLY A 177 31.21 12.88 -10.49
C GLY A 177 30.67 13.81 -9.39
N GLU A 178 30.22 13.26 -8.26
CA GLU A 178 29.81 14.00 -7.07
C GLU A 178 30.80 13.75 -5.92
N ASP A 179 32.04 14.21 -6.06
CA ASP A 179 33.14 13.96 -5.11
C ASP A 179 33.02 14.76 -3.79
N TRP A 180 31.91 14.61 -3.06
CA TRP A 180 31.61 15.33 -1.82
C TRP A 180 30.95 14.44 -0.75
N GLY A 181 31.78 13.69 -0.02
CA GLY A 181 31.37 13.00 1.20
C GLY A 181 31.23 13.96 2.39
N PHE A 182 30.34 13.68 3.35
CA PHE A 182 30.27 14.49 4.58
C PHE A 182 29.84 13.72 5.83
N MET A 183 30.11 14.33 6.98
CA MET A 183 29.50 13.96 8.25
C MET A 183 28.76 15.18 8.82
N SER A 184 27.71 14.94 9.59
CA SER A 184 26.83 16.01 10.08
C SER A 184 26.51 15.85 11.56
N TYR A 185 26.35 16.97 12.25
CA TYR A 185 25.99 17.03 13.66
C TYR A 185 24.99 18.14 13.91
N GLY A 186 24.00 17.88 14.77
CA GLY A 186 23.00 18.87 15.14
C GLY A 186 21.68 18.25 15.63
N PRO A 187 20.75 19.07 16.12
CA PRO A 187 20.84 20.53 16.18
C PRO A 187 21.88 21.04 17.20
N VAL A 188 22.48 22.21 16.95
CA VAL A 188 23.37 22.91 17.87
C VAL A 188 22.87 24.31 18.16
N THR A 189 22.87 24.69 19.43
CA THR A 189 22.50 26.03 19.87
C THR A 189 23.76 26.78 20.31
N ILE A 190 23.87 28.05 19.92
CA ILE A 190 24.98 28.92 20.28
C ILE A 190 24.52 30.37 20.37
N ASP A 191 24.98 31.08 21.39
CA ASP A 191 24.85 32.53 21.46
C ASP A 191 25.95 33.20 20.63
N LEU A 192 25.57 33.69 19.45
CA LEU A 192 26.49 34.35 18.52
C LEU A 192 26.97 35.71 19.02
N ASP A 193 26.31 36.33 20.00
CA ASP A 193 26.80 37.57 20.60
C ASP A 193 28.02 37.31 21.49
N ARG A 194 28.10 36.10 22.08
CA ARG A 194 29.22 35.65 22.91
C ARG A 194 30.28 34.87 22.10
N TYR A 195 29.85 34.02 21.17
CA TYR A 195 30.73 33.11 20.42
C TYR A 195 30.50 33.24 18.90
N PRO A 196 30.84 34.39 18.27
CA PRO A 196 30.52 34.66 16.87
C PRO A 196 31.39 33.90 15.86
N LEU A 197 32.55 33.39 16.27
CA LEU A 197 33.53 32.83 15.36
C LEU A 197 33.40 31.31 15.30
N LEU A 198 33.06 30.73 14.15
CA LEU A 198 33.20 29.30 13.94
C LEU A 198 34.66 28.98 13.64
N GLU A 199 35.32 28.25 14.54
CA GLU A 199 36.67 27.75 14.38
C GLU A 199 36.69 26.28 13.95
N VAL A 200 37.53 25.97 12.97
CA VAL A 200 37.76 24.60 12.48
C VAL A 200 39.26 24.35 12.41
N GLU A 201 39.71 23.21 12.93
CA GLU A 201 41.08 22.72 12.86
C GLU A 201 41.13 21.39 12.08
N VAL A 202 41.88 21.41 10.98
CA VAL A 202 42.21 20.23 10.18
C VAL A 202 43.72 19.99 10.26
N ALA A 203 44.15 18.78 10.61
CA ALA A 203 45.57 18.47 10.75
C ALA A 203 46.26 18.33 9.39
N SER A 204 45.65 17.56 8.49
CA SER A 204 46.21 17.20 7.19
C SER A 204 45.11 16.75 6.23
N LEU A 205 45.45 16.72 4.95
CA LEU A 205 44.64 16.15 3.87
C LEU A 205 45.51 15.24 3.03
N GLU A 206 44.92 14.18 2.49
CA GLU A 206 45.57 13.26 1.55
C GLU A 206 44.64 12.91 0.40
N GLY A 207 45.20 12.52 -0.75
CA GLY A 207 44.44 12.18 -1.96
C GLY A 207 44.48 13.26 -3.04
N THR A 208 44.27 12.85 -4.28
CA THR A 208 44.30 13.77 -5.44
C THR A 208 43.07 14.67 -5.40
N GLY A 209 43.28 15.99 -5.39
CA GLY A 209 42.19 16.98 -5.33
C GLY A 209 41.54 17.12 -3.95
N ALA A 210 42.17 16.59 -2.90
CA ALA A 210 41.63 16.62 -1.55
C ALA A 210 41.33 18.05 -1.07
N GLY A 211 40.08 18.27 -0.62
CA GLY A 211 39.64 19.53 -0.06
C GLY A 211 38.67 19.32 1.10
N TRP A 212 38.41 20.38 1.84
CA TRP A 212 37.43 20.37 2.92
C TRP A 212 36.60 21.64 2.96
N ALA A 213 35.37 21.53 3.43
CA ALA A 213 34.48 22.66 3.66
C ALA A 213 33.59 22.41 4.87
N VAL A 214 33.04 23.49 5.42
CA VAL A 214 32.01 23.39 6.45
C VAL A 214 30.76 24.09 5.98
N LYS A 215 29.63 23.53 6.33
CA LYS A 215 28.32 24.02 5.94
C LYS A 215 27.41 24.06 7.16
N LEU A 216 26.75 25.20 7.37
CA LEU A 216 25.81 25.42 8.46
C LEU A 216 24.40 25.54 7.89
N THR A 217 23.45 24.82 8.46
CA THR A 217 22.05 24.82 7.99
C THR A 217 21.13 25.31 9.09
N TRP A 218 20.21 26.23 8.80
CA TRP A 218 19.15 26.68 9.71
C TRP A 218 17.91 27.12 8.92
N ASP A 219 16.77 27.25 9.59
CA ASP A 219 15.56 27.83 9.01
C ASP A 219 15.80 29.34 8.74
N ARG A 220 16.31 29.66 7.55
CA ARG A 220 16.79 31.01 7.23
C ARG A 220 15.65 31.97 6.95
N ASN A 221 14.53 31.46 6.46
CA ASN A 221 13.38 32.26 6.05
C ASN A 221 12.28 32.32 7.15
N GLY A 222 12.41 31.54 8.23
CA GLY A 222 11.49 31.52 9.36
C GLY A 222 10.17 30.83 9.05
N ASP A 223 10.11 29.98 8.03
CA ASP A 223 8.89 29.28 7.61
C ASP A 223 8.67 27.95 8.35
N GLY A 224 9.64 27.55 9.18
CA GLY A 224 9.64 26.32 9.96
C GLY A 224 10.17 25.10 9.20
N GLN A 225 10.44 25.22 7.91
CA GLN A 225 11.07 24.20 7.08
C GLN A 225 12.59 24.40 7.04
N ILE A 226 13.31 23.30 6.84
CA ILE A 226 14.76 23.32 6.62
C ILE A 226 14.99 22.51 5.35
N ALA A 227 15.26 23.18 4.24
CA ALA A 227 15.49 22.56 2.95
C ALA A 227 16.92 22.81 2.50
N GLY A 228 17.69 21.73 2.27
CA GLY A 228 19.05 21.85 1.73
C GLY A 228 19.06 22.70 0.46
N GLY A 229 20.03 23.60 0.34
CA GLY A 229 20.10 24.64 -0.68
C GLY A 229 20.08 26.06 -0.08
N GLU A 230 18.91 26.71 -0.09
CA GLU A 230 18.77 28.13 0.26
C GLU A 230 19.01 28.43 1.76
N ASP A 231 18.76 27.44 2.61
CA ASP A 231 18.93 27.48 4.07
C ASP A 231 20.37 27.21 4.54
N ASP A 232 21.28 27.03 3.59
CA ASP A 232 22.66 26.67 3.86
C ASP A 232 23.63 27.86 3.74
N LEU A 233 24.45 28.04 4.77
CA LEU A 233 25.68 28.84 4.69
C LEU A 233 26.85 27.92 4.36
N CYS A 234 27.21 27.87 3.07
CA CYS A 234 28.36 27.15 2.57
C CYS A 234 29.63 27.99 2.75
N LEU A 235 30.55 27.54 3.62
CA LEU A 235 31.84 28.21 3.81
C LEU A 235 32.82 27.84 2.68
N PRO A 236 33.79 28.72 2.35
CA PRO A 236 34.72 28.49 1.25
C PRO A 236 35.55 27.21 1.41
N VAL A 237 35.66 26.44 0.33
CA VAL A 237 36.48 25.21 0.25
C VAL A 237 37.94 25.53 0.51
N GLN A 238 38.59 24.67 1.29
CA GLN A 238 40.01 24.76 1.65
C GLN A 238 40.77 23.57 1.08
N SER A 239 41.97 23.82 0.54
CA SER A 239 42.87 22.79 -0.03
C SER A 239 44.09 22.50 0.84
N GLN A 240 44.15 23.06 2.05
CA GLN A 240 45.24 22.91 3.00
C GLN A 240 44.71 22.71 4.42
N GLY A 241 45.47 22.02 5.26
CA GLY A 241 45.20 21.92 6.68
C GLY A 241 45.49 23.24 7.42
N GLY A 242 45.16 23.26 8.70
CA GLY A 242 45.36 24.38 9.62
C GLY A 242 44.06 24.80 10.33
N VAL A 243 44.17 25.89 11.08
CA VAL A 243 43.03 26.52 11.76
C VAL A 243 42.39 27.57 10.85
N ARG A 244 41.06 27.60 10.79
CA ARG A 244 40.27 28.63 10.12
C ARG A 244 39.19 29.15 11.06
N ARG A 245 38.88 30.44 10.94
CA ARG A 245 37.83 31.12 11.69
C ARG A 245 36.96 31.93 10.73
N TRP A 246 35.65 31.82 10.89
CA TRP A 246 34.66 32.62 10.16
C TRP A 246 33.73 33.32 11.15
N ASP A 247 33.53 34.63 11.01
CA ASP A 247 32.51 35.34 11.78
C ASP A 247 31.13 35.01 11.18
N ILE A 248 30.38 34.20 11.90
CA ILE A 248 29.09 33.71 11.42
C ILE A 248 28.04 34.82 11.45
N ARG A 249 28.14 35.81 12.33
CA ARG A 249 27.20 36.95 12.33
C ARG A 249 27.37 37.78 11.07
N GLU A 250 28.60 38.05 10.67
CA GLU A 250 28.87 38.82 9.45
C GLU A 250 28.40 38.07 8.19
N LEU A 251 28.56 36.75 8.16
CA LEU A 251 28.20 35.92 7.00
C LEU A 251 26.70 35.60 6.91
N SER A 252 26.01 35.49 8.04
CA SER A 252 24.60 35.07 8.08
C SER A 252 23.61 36.20 8.41
N GLY A 253 24.07 37.28 9.02
CA GLY A 253 23.22 38.33 9.60
C GLY A 253 22.52 37.95 10.92
N LEU A 254 22.83 36.77 11.48
CA LEU A 254 22.25 36.29 12.74
C LEU A 254 22.88 36.98 13.97
N SER A 255 22.15 37.01 15.08
CA SER A 255 22.60 37.56 16.37
C SER A 255 21.88 36.88 17.55
N GLY A 256 22.43 37.01 18.75
CA GLY A 256 21.90 36.37 19.96
C GLY A 256 21.91 34.84 19.87
N GLN A 257 20.97 34.21 20.59
CA GLN A 257 20.83 32.76 20.63
C GLN A 257 20.29 32.21 19.30
N CYS A 258 21.11 31.41 18.63
CA CYS A 258 20.80 30.81 17.33
C CYS A 258 20.90 29.29 17.40
N THR A 259 19.99 28.58 16.75
CA THR A 259 20.04 27.12 16.61
C THR A 259 20.28 26.74 15.16
N PHE A 260 21.41 26.12 14.89
CA PHE A 260 21.71 25.50 13.60
C PHE A 260 21.20 24.07 13.61
N ALA A 261 20.40 23.73 12.61
CA ALA A 261 19.85 22.39 12.45
C ALA A 261 20.95 21.36 12.18
N LEU A 262 21.95 21.73 11.38
CA LEU A 262 23.10 20.88 11.05
C LEU A 262 24.38 21.72 10.92
N ILE A 263 25.49 21.13 11.37
CA ILE A 263 26.85 21.46 10.98
C ILE A 263 27.38 20.28 10.19
N GLN A 264 27.78 20.51 8.94
CA GLN A 264 28.30 19.48 8.05
C GLN A 264 29.79 19.72 7.79
N LEU A 265 30.59 18.67 7.96
CA LEU A 265 32.01 18.64 7.63
C LEU A 265 32.17 17.86 6.33
N HIS A 266 32.55 18.56 5.26
CA HIS A 266 32.66 18.00 3.93
C HIS A 266 34.11 17.65 3.59
N VAL A 267 34.30 16.52 2.93
CA VAL A 267 35.53 16.12 2.25
C VAL A 267 35.29 16.11 0.75
N ALA A 268 36.25 16.63 -0.02
CA ALA A 268 36.20 16.72 -1.47
C ALA A 268 37.31 15.90 -2.14
N GLY A 269 37.03 15.44 -3.36
CA GLY A 269 37.96 14.74 -4.25
C GLY A 269 37.84 13.22 -4.17
N ALA A 270 37.84 12.54 -5.33
CA ALA A 270 37.57 11.10 -5.45
C ALA A 270 38.41 10.16 -4.56
N GLU A 271 39.60 10.58 -4.13
CA GLU A 271 40.45 9.84 -3.18
C GLU A 271 40.76 10.67 -1.91
N GLY A 272 40.01 11.75 -1.72
CA GLY A 272 40.22 12.73 -0.67
C GLY A 272 39.93 12.16 0.70
N ARG A 273 40.87 12.37 1.62
CA ARG A 273 40.67 12.15 3.05
C ARG A 273 41.22 13.31 3.87
N VAL A 274 40.49 13.68 4.91
CA VAL A 274 40.74 14.87 5.73
C VAL A 274 40.83 14.46 7.20
N LEU A 275 41.91 14.85 7.87
CA LEU A 275 42.10 14.59 9.29
C LEU A 275 41.55 15.75 10.13
N TRP A 276 40.34 15.60 10.63
CA TRP A 276 39.66 16.60 11.45
C TRP A 276 40.13 16.53 12.91
N ARG A 277 40.44 17.69 13.50
CA ARG A 277 40.89 17.80 14.90
C ARG A 277 39.88 18.49 15.79
N ARG A 278 39.32 19.60 15.34
CA ARG A 278 38.39 20.38 16.16
C ARG A 278 37.42 21.17 15.30
N VAL A 279 36.20 21.32 15.78
CA VAL A 279 35.20 22.25 15.24
C VAL A 279 34.40 22.85 16.39
N GLY A 280 34.19 24.16 16.40
CA GLY A 280 33.40 24.78 17.46
C GLY A 280 33.31 26.28 17.33
N PHE A 281 32.34 26.88 18.02
CA PHE A 281 32.25 28.34 18.12
C PHE A 281 33.17 28.84 19.22
N VAL A 282 33.79 30.00 19.00
CA VAL A 282 34.68 30.65 19.96
C VAL A 282 34.38 32.15 20.06
N SER A 283 34.73 32.73 21.21
CA SER A 283 34.69 34.17 21.41
C SER A 283 35.72 34.88 20.53
N PRO A 284 35.68 36.20 20.37
CA PRO A 284 36.72 36.96 19.67
C PRO A 284 38.15 36.71 20.22
N GLU A 285 38.26 36.38 21.51
CA GLU A 285 39.50 36.03 22.20
C GLU A 285 39.92 34.55 21.98
N GLY A 286 39.10 33.76 21.29
CA GLY A 286 39.35 32.35 21.01
C GLY A 286 38.91 31.38 22.12
N ALA A 287 38.09 31.83 23.07
CA ALA A 287 37.57 30.96 24.13
C ALA A 287 36.33 30.18 23.64
N ALA A 288 36.36 28.85 23.76
CA ALA A 288 35.20 28.01 23.50
C ALA A 288 34.17 28.11 24.64
N PRO A 289 32.87 27.81 24.38
CA PRO A 289 31.89 27.64 25.44
C PRO A 289 32.35 26.58 26.46
N PRO A 290 31.92 26.71 27.73
CA PRO A 290 32.26 25.72 28.74
C PRO A 290 31.74 24.34 28.34
N GLN A 291 32.52 23.31 28.69
CA GLN A 291 32.08 21.93 28.52
C GLN A 291 30.77 21.70 29.26
N ARG A 292 29.84 20.99 28.62
CA ARG A 292 28.55 20.70 29.22
C ARG A 292 28.66 19.45 30.08
N GLU A 293 28.18 19.51 31.31
CA GLU A 293 28.23 18.38 32.23
C GLU A 293 27.04 17.43 31.96
N PRO A 294 27.26 16.11 32.03
CA PRO A 294 26.17 15.15 32.04
C PRO A 294 25.25 15.40 33.22
N GLN A 295 23.94 15.35 32.97
CA GLN A 295 22.94 15.39 34.04
C GLN A 295 22.18 14.07 34.07
N PRO A 296 22.49 13.17 35.02
CA PRO A 296 21.82 11.88 35.13
C PRO A 296 20.30 12.05 35.18
N LEU A 297 19.59 11.31 34.33
CA LEU A 297 18.15 11.44 34.20
C LEU A 297 17.36 11.16 35.51
N PRO A 298 17.76 10.20 36.37
CA PRO A 298 17.11 9.98 37.66
C PRO A 298 17.13 11.24 38.55
N GLU A 299 18.23 11.98 38.54
CA GLU A 299 18.41 13.21 39.32
C GLU A 299 17.65 14.37 38.71
N LEU A 300 17.71 14.51 37.38
CA LEU A 300 17.00 15.55 36.64
C LEU A 300 15.47 15.47 36.86
N LEU A 301 14.92 14.27 36.92
CA LEU A 301 13.47 14.03 37.04
C LEU A 301 13.01 13.70 38.46
N GLY A 302 13.92 13.42 39.39
CA GLY A 302 13.57 12.88 40.70
C GLY A 302 12.89 11.50 40.61
N LEU A 303 13.25 10.69 39.62
CA LEU A 303 12.65 9.38 39.34
C LEU A 303 13.63 8.24 39.62
N ALA A 304 13.16 7.19 40.29
CA ALA A 304 13.96 5.98 40.52
C ALA A 304 13.97 5.07 39.28
N VAL A 305 15.06 4.30 39.13
CA VAL A 305 15.08 3.14 38.24
C VAL A 305 14.25 2.03 38.88
N VAL A 306 13.09 1.73 38.28
CA VAL A 306 12.14 0.72 38.76
C VAL A 306 12.48 -0.65 38.20
N GLN A 307 12.94 -0.69 36.95
CA GLN A 307 13.45 -1.91 36.32
C GLN A 307 14.72 -1.63 35.53
N ASP A 308 15.67 -2.55 35.62
CA ASP A 308 16.88 -2.58 34.81
C ASP A 308 16.91 -3.89 34.04
N LEU A 309 16.88 -3.80 32.70
CA LEU A 309 16.85 -4.95 31.79
C LEU A 309 18.23 -5.29 31.24
N ARG A 310 19.27 -4.51 31.56
CA ARG A 310 20.63 -4.73 31.07
C ARG A 310 21.19 -6.06 31.54
N GLY A 311 21.79 -6.81 30.63
CA GLY A 311 22.41 -8.11 30.91
C GLY A 311 21.44 -9.20 31.39
N ARG A 312 20.12 -9.00 31.29
CA ARG A 312 19.11 -9.98 31.74
C ARG A 312 18.78 -11.05 30.70
N PHE A 313 19.03 -10.79 29.43
CA PHE A 313 18.60 -11.63 28.33
C PHE A 313 19.75 -11.85 27.36
N LYS A 314 19.84 -13.04 26.79
CA LYS A 314 20.83 -13.38 25.76
C LYS A 314 20.48 -12.79 24.39
N ASP A 315 19.18 -12.70 24.09
CA ASP A 315 18.62 -12.28 22.80
C ASP A 315 17.17 -11.79 22.96
N SER A 316 16.57 -11.29 21.88
CA SER A 316 15.21 -10.77 21.89
C SER A 316 14.17 -11.86 22.14
N VAL A 317 14.43 -13.11 21.74
CA VAL A 317 13.52 -14.24 21.98
C VAL A 317 13.40 -14.51 23.48
N GLU A 318 14.50 -14.51 24.24
CA GLU A 318 14.45 -14.66 25.69
C GLU A 318 13.75 -13.47 26.37
N ALA A 319 14.01 -12.23 25.90
CA ALA A 319 13.33 -11.04 26.41
C ALA A 319 11.81 -11.13 26.24
N TYR A 320 11.31 -11.57 25.07
CA TYR A 320 9.88 -11.74 24.84
C TYR A 320 9.29 -12.95 25.56
N ALA A 321 10.04 -14.04 25.75
CA ALA A 321 9.60 -15.15 26.57
C ALA A 321 9.31 -14.68 28.01
N TRP A 322 10.21 -13.90 28.59
CA TRP A 322 10.00 -13.28 29.90
C TRP A 322 8.81 -12.31 29.88
N ALA A 323 8.70 -11.47 28.85
CA ALA A 323 7.64 -10.48 28.75
C ALA A 323 6.24 -11.10 28.55
N LEU A 324 6.13 -12.23 27.85
CA LEU A 324 4.87 -12.97 27.74
C LEU A 324 4.36 -13.49 29.08
N GLU A 325 5.26 -13.82 30.01
CA GLU A 325 4.91 -14.27 31.36
C GLU A 325 4.65 -13.10 32.32
N HIS A 326 5.44 -12.03 32.26
CA HIS A 326 5.46 -10.99 33.29
C HIS A 326 4.81 -9.66 32.89
N VAL A 327 4.69 -9.39 31.59
CA VAL A 327 4.23 -8.10 31.05
C VAL A 327 2.90 -8.25 30.31
N MET A 328 2.81 -9.19 29.35
CA MET A 328 1.59 -9.43 28.54
C MET A 328 0.30 -9.62 29.36
N PRO A 329 0.28 -10.29 30.54
CA PRO A 329 -0.94 -10.41 31.34
C PRO A 329 -1.52 -9.07 31.82
N ARG A 330 -0.69 -8.02 31.85
CA ARG A 330 -1.06 -6.66 32.27
C ARG A 330 -1.31 -5.73 31.07
N CYS A 331 -0.93 -6.15 29.86
CA CYS A 331 -1.17 -5.42 28.63
C CYS A 331 -2.64 -5.50 28.20
N ASN A 332 -3.07 -4.51 27.42
CA ASN A 332 -4.30 -4.58 26.65
C ASN A 332 -4.14 -5.60 25.52
N ARG A 333 -4.66 -6.81 25.70
CA ARG A 333 -4.54 -7.92 24.74
C ARG A 333 -5.32 -7.73 23.43
N ARG A 334 -6.13 -6.68 23.28
CA ARG A 334 -6.77 -6.34 22.00
C ARG A 334 -5.92 -5.43 21.12
N PHE A 335 -4.68 -5.17 21.52
CA PHE A 335 -3.82 -4.21 20.89
C PHE A 335 -2.35 -4.62 21.02
N ALA A 336 -1.59 -4.55 19.92
CA ALA A 336 -0.14 -4.71 19.93
C ALA A 336 0.51 -3.84 18.85
N HIS A 337 1.82 -3.62 18.96
CA HIS A 337 2.60 -2.86 18.00
C HIS A 337 3.80 -3.68 17.52
N SER A 338 3.83 -3.94 16.20
CA SER A 338 4.90 -4.64 15.50
C SER A 338 5.83 -3.61 14.88
N VAL A 339 7.02 -3.47 15.46
CA VAL A 339 8.11 -2.69 14.88
C VAL A 339 8.76 -3.55 13.80
N ASP A 340 8.90 -2.99 12.61
CA ASP A 340 9.44 -3.70 11.45
C ASP A 340 10.81 -3.12 11.08
N GLY A 341 11.86 -3.62 11.72
CA GLY A 341 13.20 -3.03 11.65
C GLY A 341 14.32 -4.05 11.65
N TYR A 342 15.49 -3.63 12.13
CA TYR A 342 16.56 -4.57 12.47
C TYR A 342 16.34 -5.11 13.87
N VAL A 343 16.62 -6.40 14.07
CA VAL A 343 16.49 -7.08 15.36
C VAL A 343 17.59 -8.12 15.51
N ASP A 344 18.45 -7.96 16.52
CA ASP A 344 19.54 -8.89 16.82
C ASP A 344 20.43 -9.23 15.59
N GLY A 345 20.67 -8.22 14.73
CA GLY A 345 21.44 -8.38 13.49
C GLY A 345 20.66 -8.95 12.30
N PHE A 346 19.37 -9.28 12.46
CA PHE A 346 18.48 -9.69 11.37
C PHE A 346 17.69 -8.51 10.82
N HIS A 347 17.41 -8.54 9.53
CA HIS A 347 16.55 -7.57 8.87
C HIS A 347 15.11 -8.08 8.90
N ALA A 348 14.30 -7.65 9.86
CA ALA A 348 12.88 -8.01 9.91
C ALA A 348 12.05 -7.22 8.89
N GLY A 349 12.40 -5.95 8.65
CA GLY A 349 11.86 -5.17 7.53
C GLY A 349 12.35 -3.71 7.50
N TYR A 350 11.71 -2.91 6.65
CA TYR A 350 12.20 -1.59 6.19
C TYR A 350 11.49 -0.43 6.86
N CYS A 351 10.29 -0.67 7.37
CA CYS A 351 9.45 0.35 7.94
C CYS A 351 9.60 0.33 9.45
N GLN A 352 10.69 0.91 9.97
CA GLN A 352 10.87 1.20 11.40
C GLN A 352 9.85 2.25 11.86
N MET A 353 8.57 1.87 11.82
CA MET A 353 7.44 2.70 12.15
C MET A 353 7.52 2.97 13.65
N ALA A 354 7.98 4.16 13.99
CA ALA A 354 7.82 4.74 15.31
C ALA A 354 6.33 5.05 15.58
N GLY A 355 6.03 5.78 16.65
CA GLY A 355 4.66 6.00 17.13
C GLY A 355 4.37 5.19 18.39
N PHE A 356 5.36 5.10 19.28
CA PHE A 356 5.25 4.42 20.56
C PHE A 356 4.31 5.10 21.55
N ASP A 357 3.94 6.35 21.27
CA ASP A 357 2.94 7.10 22.03
C ASP A 357 1.60 6.36 22.07
N TRP A 358 1.22 5.70 20.98
CA TRP A 358 -0.02 4.94 20.88
C TRP A 358 -0.03 3.63 21.71
N PRO A 359 0.92 2.68 21.57
CA PRO A 359 1.00 1.52 22.45
C PRO A 359 1.17 1.92 23.92
N VAL A 360 1.92 2.98 24.24
CA VAL A 360 2.04 3.44 25.63
C VAL A 360 0.71 3.97 26.15
N MET A 361 -0.01 4.80 25.39
CA MET A 361 -1.35 5.27 25.76
C MET A 361 -2.33 4.11 26.01
N HIS A 362 -2.31 3.11 25.14
CA HIS A 362 -3.24 1.98 25.16
C HIS A 362 -2.78 0.77 25.96
N ARG A 363 -1.62 0.85 26.62
CA ARG A 363 -1.02 -0.25 27.40
C ARG A 363 -0.78 -1.49 26.53
N GLY A 364 -0.38 -1.27 25.29
CA GLY A 364 -0.12 -2.28 24.28
C GLY A 364 1.16 -3.07 24.52
N PHE A 365 1.23 -4.26 23.91
CA PHE A 365 2.46 -5.03 23.82
C PHE A 365 3.25 -4.60 22.58
N VAL A 366 4.52 -4.29 22.74
CA VAL A 366 5.42 -3.83 21.66
C VAL A 366 6.45 -4.92 21.36
N PHE A 367 6.70 -5.19 20.09
CA PHE A 367 7.67 -6.21 19.68
C PHE A 367 8.27 -5.95 18.30
N ASN A 368 9.49 -6.47 18.06
CA ASN A 368 10.24 -6.41 16.81
C ASN A 368 10.87 -7.79 16.57
N LEU A 369 10.43 -8.51 15.54
CA LEU A 369 10.85 -9.89 15.26
C LEU A 369 10.67 -10.20 13.78
N CYS A 370 11.52 -11.05 13.20
CA CYS A 370 11.27 -11.61 11.87
C CYS A 370 9.93 -12.36 11.85
N ALA A 371 9.01 -11.99 10.95
CA ALA A 371 7.71 -12.66 10.81
C ALA A 371 7.84 -14.05 10.14
N VAL A 372 8.87 -14.24 9.30
CA VAL A 372 9.09 -15.45 8.50
C VAL A 372 10.40 -16.18 8.88
N PRO A 373 10.41 -17.52 8.88
CA PRO A 373 11.57 -18.31 9.32
C PRO A 373 12.71 -18.35 8.30
N THR A 374 12.43 -18.04 7.04
CA THR A 374 13.39 -18.09 5.92
C THR A 374 13.55 -16.70 5.32
N VAL A 375 14.70 -16.44 4.70
CA VAL A 375 14.91 -15.18 3.97
C VAL A 375 14.00 -15.14 2.74
N MET A 376 13.26 -14.04 2.60
CA MET A 376 12.34 -13.82 1.49
C MET A 376 12.56 -12.44 0.88
N GLU A 377 12.19 -12.30 -0.40
CA GLU A 377 12.16 -11.01 -1.09
C GLU A 377 10.93 -10.21 -0.64
N SER A 378 11.14 -8.91 -0.44
CA SER A 378 10.15 -7.90 -0.06
C SER A 378 10.31 -6.68 -0.98
N TYR A 379 9.64 -5.57 -0.70
CA TYR A 379 9.61 -4.37 -1.53
C TYR A 379 11.01 -3.91 -1.96
N GLY A 380 11.11 -3.49 -3.22
CA GLY A 380 12.36 -3.02 -3.81
C GLY A 380 13.41 -4.12 -4.05
N GLY A 381 13.03 -5.40 -4.01
CA GLY A 381 13.95 -6.53 -4.19
C GLY A 381 14.78 -6.87 -2.94
N SER A 382 14.36 -6.35 -1.79
CA SER A 382 15.13 -6.40 -0.57
C SER A 382 14.88 -7.70 0.21
N LYS A 383 15.85 -8.19 0.98
CA LYS A 383 15.79 -9.49 1.67
C LYS A 383 15.51 -9.35 3.16
N VAL A 384 14.41 -9.95 3.63
CA VAL A 384 13.96 -9.92 5.04
C VAL A 384 13.78 -11.32 5.63
N GLY A 385 13.72 -11.40 6.95
CA GLY A 385 13.44 -12.62 7.70
C GLY A 385 14.67 -13.50 7.91
N GLY A 386 14.45 -14.82 7.99
CA GLY A 386 15.55 -15.79 8.10
C GLY A 386 15.90 -16.22 9.52
N ASN A 387 15.03 -15.96 10.51
CA ASN A 387 15.21 -16.43 11.88
C ASN A 387 14.00 -17.25 12.36
N PRO A 388 14.10 -18.59 12.37
CA PRO A 388 13.00 -19.47 12.79
C PRO A 388 12.56 -19.29 14.24
N GLU A 389 13.48 -19.01 15.16
CA GLU A 389 13.16 -18.83 16.59
C GLU A 389 12.38 -17.53 16.82
N GLN A 390 12.76 -16.44 16.13
CA GLN A 390 12.01 -15.19 16.16
C GLN A 390 10.63 -15.34 15.51
N ALA A 391 10.52 -16.02 14.37
CA ALA A 391 9.23 -16.27 13.72
C ALA A 391 8.29 -17.10 14.60
N GLU A 392 8.82 -18.05 15.37
CA GLU A 392 8.03 -18.79 16.35
C GLU A 392 7.62 -17.93 17.56
N MET A 393 8.52 -17.07 18.05
CA MET A 393 8.15 -16.11 19.08
C MET A 393 7.06 -15.14 18.61
N TYR A 394 7.12 -14.69 17.35
CA TYR A 394 6.08 -13.86 16.73
C TYR A 394 4.70 -14.55 16.83
N ARG A 395 4.63 -15.84 16.46
CA ARG A 395 3.41 -16.66 16.60
C ARG A 395 2.91 -16.76 18.03
N ARG A 396 3.82 -16.96 18.99
CA ARG A 396 3.48 -17.00 20.42
C ARG A 396 2.90 -15.68 20.91
N ILE A 397 3.42 -14.54 20.44
CA ILE A 397 2.87 -13.21 20.77
C ILE A 397 1.46 -13.07 20.19
N LEU A 398 1.24 -13.39 18.91
CA LEU A 398 -0.09 -13.34 18.30
C LEU A 398 -1.09 -14.27 19.03
N ALA A 399 -0.66 -15.49 19.39
CA ALA A 399 -1.49 -16.42 20.16
C ALA A 399 -1.90 -15.87 21.54
N ALA A 400 -1.08 -15.01 22.13
CA ALA A 400 -1.33 -14.41 23.43
C ALA A 400 -2.27 -13.18 23.38
N LEU A 401 -2.67 -12.72 22.18
CA LEU A 401 -3.62 -11.62 22.02
C LEU A 401 -5.07 -12.11 21.97
N ASP A 402 -6.00 -11.21 22.29
CA ASP A 402 -7.43 -11.47 22.23
C ASP A 402 -7.95 -11.15 20.82
N ARG A 403 -8.75 -12.06 20.24
CA ARG A 403 -9.26 -11.91 18.88
C ARG A 403 -10.52 -11.04 18.80
N PRO A 404 -10.67 -10.17 17.77
CA PRO A 404 -9.59 -9.61 16.98
C PRO A 404 -8.81 -8.56 17.79
N ALA A 405 -7.51 -8.51 17.56
CA ALA A 405 -6.63 -7.46 18.07
C ALA A 405 -6.24 -6.56 16.92
N MET A 406 -6.08 -5.27 17.22
CA MET A 406 -5.44 -4.32 16.31
C MET A 406 -3.93 -4.45 16.46
N ILE A 407 -3.24 -4.78 15.38
CA ILE A 407 -1.78 -4.74 15.30
C ILE A 407 -1.40 -3.44 14.60
N THR A 408 -0.77 -2.51 15.31
CA THR A 408 -0.20 -1.32 14.69
C THR A 408 1.26 -1.54 14.32
N GLY A 409 1.86 -0.61 13.60
CA GLY A 409 3.16 -0.82 12.96
C GLY A 409 3.03 -1.70 11.70
N TYR A 410 4.05 -2.50 11.39
CA TYR A 410 4.12 -3.24 10.13
C TYR A 410 4.84 -4.57 10.27
N GLY A 411 4.99 -5.30 9.16
CA GLY A 411 5.82 -6.50 9.09
C GLY A 411 6.07 -6.93 7.65
N GLU A 412 7.25 -7.48 7.41
CA GLU A 412 7.70 -7.90 6.07
C GLU A 412 8.05 -9.41 6.00
N PRO A 413 7.86 -10.06 4.84
CA PRO A 413 7.19 -9.56 3.63
C PRO A 413 5.70 -9.31 3.87
N GLU A 414 5.16 -8.18 3.40
CA GLU A 414 3.78 -7.74 3.68
C GLU A 414 2.74 -8.85 3.50
N GLY A 415 2.76 -9.58 2.37
CA GLY A 415 1.77 -10.61 2.08
C GLY A 415 1.81 -11.79 3.05
N GLU A 416 3.02 -12.22 3.45
CA GLU A 416 3.22 -13.30 4.42
C GLU A 416 2.82 -12.85 5.82
N TRP A 417 3.18 -11.63 6.19
CA TRP A 417 2.83 -11.03 7.47
C TRP A 417 1.32 -10.82 7.62
N CYS A 418 0.67 -10.26 6.60
CA CYS A 418 -0.77 -10.05 6.58
C CYS A 418 -1.52 -11.39 6.65
N THR A 419 -1.02 -12.42 5.95
CA THR A 419 -1.54 -13.79 6.06
C THR A 419 -1.40 -14.32 7.48
N LEU A 420 -0.21 -14.16 8.10
CA LEU A 420 0.09 -14.62 9.45
C LEU A 420 -0.86 -14.00 10.49
N ILE A 421 -0.97 -12.67 10.56
CA ILE A 421 -1.85 -12.02 11.55
C ILE A 421 -3.32 -12.40 11.33
N SER A 422 -3.73 -12.61 10.07
CA SER A 422 -5.09 -13.01 9.71
C SER A 422 -5.40 -14.44 10.17
N GLN A 423 -4.47 -15.38 10.04
CA GLN A 423 -4.61 -16.75 10.56
C GLN A 423 -4.79 -16.79 12.09
N TYR A 424 -4.20 -15.83 12.80
CA TYR A 424 -4.42 -15.64 14.24
C TYR A 424 -5.68 -14.83 14.56
N GLY A 425 -6.41 -14.33 13.56
CA GLY A 425 -7.66 -13.63 13.72
C GLY A 425 -7.54 -12.14 14.08
N HIS A 426 -6.40 -11.52 13.78
CA HIS A 426 -6.11 -10.11 14.01
C HIS A 426 -6.10 -9.31 12.70
N TYR A 427 -5.96 -7.99 12.79
CA TYR A 427 -5.92 -7.08 11.65
C TYR A 427 -4.95 -5.93 11.92
N SER A 428 -4.46 -5.30 10.84
CA SER A 428 -3.52 -4.17 10.91
C SER A 428 -4.21 -2.81 10.78
N PHE A 429 -3.70 -1.81 11.50
CA PHE A 429 -4.01 -0.40 11.29
C PHE A 429 -2.79 0.45 11.66
N HIS A 430 -2.27 1.26 10.74
CA HIS A 430 -0.94 1.86 10.92
C HIS A 430 -0.76 3.19 10.17
N PHE A 431 0.48 3.71 10.25
CA PHE A 431 1.04 4.94 9.65
C PHE A 431 0.95 6.24 10.47
N GLY A 432 2.08 6.95 10.53
CA GLY A 432 2.21 8.32 11.02
C GLY A 432 2.36 8.47 12.54
N PRO A 433 3.02 9.54 13.01
CA PRO A 433 3.24 9.78 14.44
C PRO A 433 2.05 10.49 15.11
N ASN A 434 2.18 10.81 16.39
CA ASN A 434 1.27 11.68 17.17
C ASN A 434 -0.16 11.15 17.34
N TRP A 435 -0.39 9.83 17.22
CA TRP A 435 -1.73 9.24 17.33
C TRP A 435 -2.38 9.53 18.70
N SER A 436 -1.60 9.48 19.78
CA SER A 436 -2.06 9.82 21.12
C SER A 436 -2.61 11.25 21.21
N PHE A 437 -2.03 12.19 20.47
CA PHE A 437 -2.51 13.56 20.40
C PHE A 437 -3.77 13.65 19.54
N HIS A 438 -3.69 13.19 18.28
CA HIS A 438 -4.80 13.24 17.32
C HIS A 438 -6.06 12.59 17.88
N ALA A 439 -5.92 11.50 18.64
CA ALA A 439 -7.06 10.77 19.19
C ALA A 439 -7.81 11.48 20.31
N GLN A 440 -7.16 12.45 20.96
CA GLN A 440 -7.74 13.22 22.05
C GLN A 440 -8.42 14.50 21.57
N VAL A 441 -8.19 14.92 20.32
CA VAL A 441 -8.87 16.07 19.73
C VAL A 441 -10.34 15.71 19.49
N ARG A 442 -11.24 16.45 20.14
CA ARG A 442 -12.68 16.20 20.06
C ARG A 442 -13.27 16.77 18.77
N PRO A 443 -14.20 16.07 18.12
CA PRO A 443 -14.94 16.64 17.00
C PRO A 443 -15.87 17.73 17.52
N ARG A 444 -16.24 18.67 16.65
CA ARG A 444 -17.16 19.76 16.98
C ARG A 444 -18.61 19.32 16.91
N ARG A 445 -18.91 18.38 16.02
CA ARG A 445 -20.23 17.77 15.84
C ARG A 445 -20.34 16.45 16.57
N THR A 446 -21.53 16.18 17.08
CA THR A 446 -21.88 14.90 17.72
C THR A 446 -22.09 13.76 16.71
N ALA A 447 -22.41 14.09 15.46
CA ALA A 447 -22.57 13.15 14.37
C ALA A 447 -21.74 13.58 13.17
N ILE A 448 -20.76 12.74 12.82
CA ILE A 448 -19.88 12.93 11.66
C ILE A 448 -20.51 12.15 10.50
N ARG A 449 -20.90 12.87 9.46
CA ARG A 449 -21.61 12.31 8.30
C ARG A 449 -20.92 12.73 7.02
N GLN A 450 -20.79 11.80 6.09
CA GLN A 450 -20.18 12.09 4.81
C GLN A 450 -21.12 12.95 3.98
N GLN A 451 -20.58 13.92 3.24
CA GLN A 451 -21.38 14.66 2.27
C GLN A 451 -21.82 13.75 1.12
N ARG A 452 -23.12 13.75 0.83
CA ARG A 452 -23.71 13.03 -0.30
C ARG A 452 -24.63 13.98 -1.06
N SER A 453 -24.49 14.02 -2.38
CA SER A 453 -25.39 14.75 -3.28
C SER A 453 -26.62 13.93 -3.69
N PHE A 454 -26.67 12.66 -3.31
CA PHE A 454 -27.74 11.74 -3.65
C PHE A 454 -28.06 10.79 -2.48
N THR A 455 -29.20 10.11 -2.60
CA THR A 455 -29.51 8.91 -1.80
C THR A 455 -29.65 7.72 -2.75
N PRO A 456 -29.40 6.48 -2.29
CA PRO A 456 -29.58 5.31 -3.13
C PRO A 456 -30.95 5.24 -3.82
N GLU A 457 -32.00 5.77 -3.19
CA GLU A 457 -33.38 5.80 -3.68
C GLU A 457 -33.62 6.87 -4.76
N ASN A 458 -32.76 7.89 -4.85
CA ASN A 458 -32.92 9.04 -5.76
C ASN A 458 -31.94 9.02 -6.94
N VAL A 459 -30.92 8.15 -6.92
CA VAL A 459 -30.00 7.97 -8.04
C VAL A 459 -30.76 7.47 -9.27
N ARG A 460 -30.50 8.08 -10.43
CA ARG A 460 -31.02 7.63 -11.71
C ARG A 460 -29.97 6.78 -12.41
N PRO A 461 -30.25 5.50 -12.71
CA PRO A 461 -29.32 4.69 -13.50
C PRO A 461 -29.27 5.17 -14.94
N GLU A 462 -28.09 5.07 -15.56
CA GLU A 462 -27.83 5.33 -16.98
C GLU A 462 -27.44 3.98 -17.63
N PRO A 463 -28.41 3.18 -18.10
CA PRO A 463 -28.19 1.79 -18.50
C PRO A 463 -27.22 1.59 -19.67
N GLU A 464 -26.96 2.64 -20.43
CA GLU A 464 -26.05 2.65 -21.58
C GLU A 464 -24.60 3.02 -21.22
N LYS A 465 -24.32 3.41 -19.96
CA LYS A 465 -23.01 3.92 -19.53
C LYS A 465 -22.20 2.89 -18.75
N PHE A 466 -20.89 2.93 -18.94
CA PHE A 466 -19.92 2.32 -18.02
C PHE A 466 -19.50 3.35 -16.97
N TYR A 467 -19.71 3.04 -15.71
CA TYR A 467 -19.30 3.89 -14.59
C TYR A 467 -17.81 3.68 -14.32
N VAL A 468 -17.00 4.72 -14.40
CA VAL A 468 -15.57 4.68 -14.07
C VAL A 468 -15.38 5.34 -12.70
N CYS A 469 -14.84 4.59 -11.75
CA CYS A 469 -14.61 5.06 -10.39
C CYS A 469 -13.11 5.15 -10.11
N PHE A 470 -12.61 6.38 -9.99
CA PHE A 470 -11.23 6.63 -9.54
C PHE A 470 -11.15 6.44 -8.03
N MET A 471 -10.29 5.54 -7.59
CA MET A 471 -10.08 5.18 -6.18
C MET A 471 -8.61 5.37 -5.82
N THR A 472 -8.32 5.82 -4.60
CA THR A 472 -6.96 5.84 -4.05
C THR A 472 -6.66 4.56 -3.27
N SER A 473 -5.42 4.07 -3.31
CA SER A 473 -4.95 3.00 -2.42
C SER A 473 -4.77 3.49 -0.97
N GLU A 474 -4.23 2.63 -0.11
CA GLU A 474 -3.87 2.90 1.30
C GLU A 474 -5.02 3.31 2.22
N GLY A 475 -6.27 3.01 1.84
CA GLY A 475 -7.45 3.39 2.62
C GLY A 475 -7.62 2.64 3.95
N ASP A 476 -6.81 1.62 4.20
CA ASP A 476 -6.74 0.87 5.46
C ASP A 476 -5.81 1.53 6.50
N THR A 477 -4.99 2.47 6.05
CA THR A 477 -3.96 3.16 6.84
C THR A 477 -4.33 4.62 7.11
N MET A 478 -3.47 5.31 7.86
CA MET A 478 -3.51 6.77 8.00
C MET A 478 -2.67 7.51 6.93
N LYS A 479 -2.12 6.83 5.92
CA LYS A 479 -1.33 7.42 4.81
C LYS A 479 -2.13 8.38 3.92
N GLY A 480 -3.44 8.22 3.85
CA GLY A 480 -4.30 9.25 3.26
C GLY A 480 -4.48 10.41 4.25
N PRO A 481 -5.15 10.18 5.39
CA PRO A 481 -5.49 11.24 6.33
C PRO A 481 -4.33 12.10 6.83
N ILE A 482 -3.26 11.51 7.38
CA ILE A 482 -2.20 12.30 8.03
C ILE A 482 -1.49 13.23 7.04
N PRO A 483 -1.01 12.78 5.86
CA PRO A 483 -0.33 13.65 4.91
C PRO A 483 -1.30 14.28 3.89
N PHE A 484 -2.61 14.30 4.17
CA PHE A 484 -3.62 14.89 3.27
C PHE A 484 -3.61 14.29 1.86
N PHE A 485 -3.55 12.96 1.78
CA PHE A 485 -3.41 12.17 0.56
C PHE A 485 -2.17 12.60 -0.23
N PHE A 486 -1.04 12.71 0.49
CA PHE A 486 0.24 13.25 -0.01
C PHE A 486 0.10 14.63 -0.68
N GLY A 487 -0.80 15.46 -0.18
CA GLY A 487 -1.08 16.79 -0.72
C GLY A 487 -2.19 16.85 -1.77
N SER A 488 -2.67 15.70 -2.29
CA SER A 488 -3.76 15.68 -3.27
C SER A 488 -5.07 16.29 -2.73
N TRP A 489 -5.26 16.31 -1.40
CA TRP A 489 -6.38 17.01 -0.78
C TRP A 489 -6.33 18.53 -0.92
N PHE A 490 -5.23 19.13 -1.36
CA PHE A 490 -5.10 20.58 -1.55
C PHE A 490 -5.01 20.99 -3.02
N GLU A 491 -5.09 20.03 -3.96
CA GLU A 491 -5.05 20.33 -5.39
C GLU A 491 -6.20 21.25 -5.82
N PRO A 492 -5.94 22.27 -6.66
CA PRO A 492 -6.97 23.16 -7.18
C PRO A 492 -7.94 22.44 -8.12
N GLU A 493 -7.52 21.33 -8.75
CA GLU A 493 -8.37 20.48 -9.58
C GLU A 493 -9.35 19.61 -8.77
N ARG A 494 -9.23 19.53 -7.43
CA ARG A 494 -10.15 18.75 -6.60
C ARG A 494 -11.58 19.25 -6.78
N GLY A 495 -12.50 18.32 -7.07
CA GLY A 495 -13.90 18.65 -7.40
C GLY A 495 -14.16 18.90 -8.89
N SER A 496 -13.13 18.84 -9.76
CA SER A 496 -13.32 18.81 -11.22
C SER A 496 -13.92 17.49 -11.71
N VAL A 497 -13.52 16.38 -11.09
CA VAL A 497 -14.05 15.02 -11.34
C VAL A 497 -14.40 14.32 -10.02
N PRO A 498 -15.29 13.31 -10.04
CA PRO A 498 -15.51 12.44 -8.89
C PRO A 498 -14.25 11.71 -8.44
N MET A 499 -13.92 11.83 -7.16
CA MET A 499 -12.80 11.18 -6.50
C MET A 499 -13.33 10.27 -5.39
N ASN A 500 -12.75 9.07 -5.24
CA ASN A 500 -13.06 8.16 -4.14
C ASN A 500 -11.82 7.97 -3.28
N TRP A 501 -11.86 8.55 -2.09
CA TRP A 501 -10.77 8.57 -1.12
C TRP A 501 -10.90 7.36 -0.18
N GLY A 502 -9.88 6.51 -0.17
CA GLY A 502 -9.78 5.41 0.79
C GLY A 502 -9.55 5.96 2.20
N ILE A 503 -10.32 5.51 3.18
CA ILE A 503 -10.14 5.92 4.58
C ILE A 503 -10.51 4.79 5.54
N ASN A 504 -9.77 4.66 6.64
CA ASN A 504 -10.07 3.61 7.61
C ASN A 504 -11.28 4.04 8.46
N PRO A 505 -12.39 3.27 8.49
CA PRO A 505 -13.59 3.63 9.23
C PRO A 505 -13.37 3.71 10.76
N LEU A 506 -12.29 3.12 11.29
CA LEU A 506 -11.92 3.24 12.70
C LEU A 506 -11.57 4.68 13.11
N MET A 507 -11.29 5.57 12.17
CA MET A 507 -11.13 7.00 12.45
C MET A 507 -12.35 7.61 13.15
N ALA A 508 -13.57 7.14 12.88
CA ALA A 508 -14.75 7.65 13.59
C ALA A 508 -14.70 7.40 15.10
N ARG A 509 -13.96 6.38 15.53
CA ARG A 509 -13.74 6.04 16.94
C ARG A 509 -12.47 6.69 17.49
N TYR A 510 -11.36 6.58 16.77
CA TYR A 510 -10.06 6.97 17.29
C TYR A 510 -9.64 8.37 16.87
N PHE A 511 -10.01 8.87 15.70
CA PHE A 511 -9.59 10.18 15.17
C PHE A 511 -10.78 11.02 14.66
N PRO A 512 -11.83 11.21 15.48
CA PRO A 512 -13.10 11.77 15.02
C PRO A 512 -12.99 13.22 14.52
N ALA A 513 -12.16 14.07 15.14
CA ALA A 513 -11.95 15.44 14.66
C ALA A 513 -11.28 15.49 13.27
N MET A 514 -10.36 14.55 13.01
CA MET A 514 -9.71 14.40 11.71
C MET A 514 -10.71 13.94 10.64
N LEU A 515 -11.53 12.93 10.95
CA LEU A 515 -12.60 12.50 10.03
C LEU A 515 -13.61 13.62 9.75
N GLU A 516 -13.99 14.38 10.77
CA GLU A 516 -14.85 15.55 10.63
C GLU A 516 -14.25 16.58 9.68
N TYR A 517 -12.95 16.86 9.78
CA TYR A 517 -12.26 17.78 8.87
C TYR A 517 -12.48 17.39 7.41
N PHE A 518 -12.17 16.13 7.07
CA PHE A 518 -12.30 15.62 5.71
C PHE A 518 -13.73 15.68 5.20
N TYR A 519 -14.71 15.37 6.05
CA TYR A 519 -16.12 15.44 5.67
C TYR A 519 -16.64 16.86 5.48
N GLU A 520 -16.16 17.81 6.27
CA GLU A 520 -16.55 19.21 6.12
C GLU A 520 -15.90 19.90 4.92
N THR A 521 -14.68 19.52 4.55
CA THR A 521 -13.96 20.10 3.39
C THR A 521 -14.13 19.30 2.10
N ALA A 522 -14.85 18.19 2.14
CA ALA A 522 -15.22 17.43 0.96
C ALA A 522 -16.06 18.28 0.01
N THR A 523 -15.73 18.23 -1.28
CA THR A 523 -16.59 18.72 -2.35
C THR A 523 -17.74 17.73 -2.58
N PRO A 524 -18.82 18.11 -3.31
CA PRO A 524 -19.87 17.17 -3.68
C PRO A 524 -19.38 15.96 -4.49
N LYS A 525 -18.20 16.05 -5.10
CA LYS A 525 -17.57 15.02 -5.92
C LYS A 525 -16.59 14.12 -5.14
N ASP A 526 -16.32 14.42 -3.89
CA ASP A 526 -15.48 13.58 -3.02
C ASP A 526 -16.33 12.52 -2.32
N GLY A 527 -16.07 11.25 -2.63
CA GLY A 527 -16.62 10.08 -1.95
C GLY A 527 -15.58 9.40 -1.08
N PHE A 528 -16.02 8.70 -0.03
CA PHE A 528 -15.17 7.93 0.86
C PHE A 528 -15.63 6.47 0.95
N PHE A 529 -14.67 5.55 0.93
CA PHE A 529 -14.89 4.12 1.10
C PHE A 529 -13.95 3.55 2.15
N ALA A 530 -14.33 2.41 2.76
CA ALA A 530 -13.48 1.73 3.72
C ALA A 530 -12.40 0.95 2.97
N GLY A 531 -11.12 1.25 3.23
CA GLY A 531 -10.01 0.52 2.62
C GLY A 531 -9.89 -0.93 3.10
N CYS A 532 -8.95 -1.67 2.50
CA CYS A 532 -8.90 -3.12 2.64
C CYS A 532 -8.54 -3.58 4.07
N SER A 533 -9.25 -4.48 4.72
CA SER A 533 -10.46 -5.21 4.32
C SER A 533 -11.66 -4.81 5.20
N GLY A 534 -11.87 -3.51 5.41
CA GLY A 534 -12.91 -2.95 6.27
C GLY A 534 -12.34 -2.15 7.44
N ALA A 535 -12.43 -2.68 8.67
CA ALA A 535 -11.85 -2.03 9.86
C ALA A 535 -10.32 -1.98 9.86
N GLY A 536 -9.64 -2.70 8.98
CA GLY A 536 -8.20 -2.69 8.83
C GLY A 536 -7.71 -3.85 7.97
N TYR A 537 -6.41 -3.87 7.73
CA TYR A 537 -5.81 -4.76 6.74
C TYR A 537 -5.65 -6.18 7.28
N CYS A 538 -6.24 -7.12 6.54
CA CYS A 538 -6.24 -8.55 6.80
C CYS A 538 -6.71 -9.28 5.53
N TYR A 539 -6.54 -10.60 5.51
CA TYR A 539 -7.05 -11.52 4.49
C TYR A 539 -8.19 -12.37 5.07
N PRO A 540 -9.46 -11.97 4.88
CA PRO A 540 -10.63 -12.67 5.43
C PRO A 540 -10.73 -14.15 5.06
N ASP A 541 -10.14 -14.58 3.93
CA ASP A 541 -10.15 -15.97 3.47
C ASP A 541 -9.49 -16.97 4.43
N VAL A 542 -8.63 -16.49 5.33
CA VAL A 542 -7.89 -17.30 6.32
C VAL A 542 -8.24 -16.95 7.77
N MET A 543 -9.18 -16.03 8.01
CA MET A 543 -9.53 -15.61 9.37
C MET A 543 -10.44 -16.62 10.08
N PRO A 544 -10.06 -17.15 11.26
CA PRO A 544 -10.87 -18.10 12.00
C PRO A 544 -12.12 -17.47 12.65
N ASN A 545 -12.12 -16.15 12.86
CA ASN A 545 -13.14 -15.37 13.56
C ASN A 545 -13.84 -14.35 12.64
N LEU A 546 -14.03 -14.69 11.36
CA LEU A 546 -14.59 -13.83 10.31
C LEU A 546 -15.84 -13.03 10.76
N GLU A 547 -16.83 -13.67 11.38
CA GLU A 547 -18.08 -12.99 11.79
C GLU A 547 -17.85 -11.94 12.89
N GLN A 548 -16.87 -12.15 13.76
CA GLN A 548 -16.52 -11.19 14.79
C GLN A 548 -15.86 -9.96 14.16
N PHE A 549 -14.93 -10.19 13.23
CA PHE A 549 -14.31 -9.11 12.47
C PHE A 549 -15.33 -8.35 11.60
N ALA A 550 -16.24 -9.06 10.93
CA ALA A 550 -17.31 -8.45 10.15
C ALA A 550 -18.23 -7.55 11.01
N ARG A 551 -18.55 -7.94 12.25
CA ARG A 551 -19.30 -7.08 13.18
C ARG A 551 -18.51 -5.83 13.57
N HIS A 552 -17.21 -5.98 13.79
CA HIS A 552 -16.31 -4.87 14.08
C HIS A 552 -16.26 -3.87 12.91
N THR A 553 -16.10 -4.36 11.68
CA THR A 553 -16.21 -3.51 10.48
C THR A 553 -17.58 -2.85 10.35
N ALA A 554 -18.67 -3.58 10.54
CA ALA A 554 -20.02 -3.03 10.42
C ALA A 554 -20.25 -1.87 11.39
N GLU A 555 -19.79 -2.00 12.62
CA GLU A 555 -19.85 -0.94 13.63
C GLU A 555 -19.00 0.27 13.22
N ALA A 556 -17.76 0.05 12.79
CA ALA A 556 -16.85 1.09 12.36
C ALA A 556 -17.42 1.88 11.17
N CYS A 557 -17.87 1.18 10.11
CA CYS A 557 -18.49 1.80 8.93
C CYS A 557 -19.75 2.58 9.29
N ARG A 558 -20.58 2.08 10.21
CA ARG A 558 -21.78 2.80 10.70
C ARG A 558 -21.43 4.09 11.42
N LEU A 559 -20.39 4.07 12.27
CA LEU A 559 -19.90 5.25 12.99
C LEU A 559 -19.29 6.27 12.03
N ALA A 560 -18.56 5.80 11.01
CA ALA A 560 -17.95 6.65 9.99
C ALA A 560 -18.91 7.09 8.89
N ASP A 561 -20.14 6.56 8.80
CA ASP A 561 -21.05 6.82 7.67
C ASP A 561 -20.47 6.43 6.29
N ILE A 562 -19.76 5.32 6.27
CA ILE A 562 -19.16 4.71 5.08
C ILE A 562 -20.00 3.49 4.68
N SER A 563 -20.34 3.39 3.40
CA SER A 563 -21.25 2.35 2.89
C SER A 563 -20.63 1.45 1.82
N CYS A 564 -19.48 1.81 1.24
CA CYS A 564 -18.74 0.97 0.31
C CYS A 564 -17.49 0.44 1.01
N ILE A 565 -17.16 -0.83 0.77
CA ILE A 565 -16.03 -1.52 1.43
C ILE A 565 -15.15 -2.13 0.33
N ASP A 566 -13.86 -1.86 0.40
CA ASP A 566 -12.83 -2.54 -0.38
C ASP A 566 -12.24 -3.70 0.43
N VAL A 567 -11.95 -4.82 -0.21
CA VAL A 567 -11.48 -6.03 0.45
C VAL A 567 -10.40 -6.75 -0.35
N TRP A 568 -9.38 -7.19 0.36
CA TRP A 568 -8.24 -7.95 -0.17
C TRP A 568 -8.20 -9.31 0.53
N GLY A 569 -7.68 -10.33 -0.14
CA GLY A 569 -7.66 -11.68 0.41
C GLY A 569 -9.04 -12.22 0.79
N MET A 570 -10.10 -11.78 0.09
CA MET A 570 -11.48 -12.29 0.21
C MET A 570 -11.99 -12.79 -1.15
N THR A 571 -11.33 -13.82 -1.66
CA THR A 571 -11.59 -14.44 -2.97
C THR A 571 -12.63 -15.55 -2.90
N LYS A 572 -12.86 -16.13 -1.71
CA LYS A 572 -13.80 -17.25 -1.54
C LYS A 572 -15.25 -16.75 -1.45
N SER A 573 -16.12 -17.33 -2.27
CA SER A 573 -17.53 -16.89 -2.34
C SER A 573 -18.30 -17.08 -1.03
N ASP A 574 -18.00 -18.10 -0.22
CA ASP A 574 -18.65 -18.31 1.08
C ASP A 574 -18.21 -17.27 2.12
N VAL A 575 -16.94 -16.88 2.08
CA VAL A 575 -16.38 -15.82 2.94
C VAL A 575 -17.04 -14.48 2.60
N GLN A 576 -17.13 -14.12 1.31
CA GLN A 576 -17.84 -12.93 0.85
C GLN A 576 -19.31 -12.91 1.32
N ARG A 577 -20.03 -14.05 1.21
CA ARG A 577 -21.42 -14.17 1.67
C ARG A 577 -21.56 -13.98 3.18
N ARG A 578 -20.71 -14.63 3.98
CA ARG A 578 -20.74 -14.55 5.45
C ARG A 578 -20.37 -13.14 5.94
N TYR A 579 -19.37 -12.53 5.34
CA TYR A 579 -18.93 -11.16 5.67
C TYR A 579 -20.03 -10.14 5.38
N THR A 580 -20.59 -10.16 4.16
CA THR A 580 -21.59 -9.18 3.72
C THR A 580 -22.98 -9.39 4.33
N ALA A 581 -23.31 -10.59 4.80
CA ALA A 581 -24.52 -10.82 5.60
C ALA A 581 -24.55 -9.97 6.89
N ILE A 582 -23.37 -9.65 7.43
CA ILE A 582 -23.18 -8.85 8.64
C ILE A 582 -22.92 -7.37 8.30
N THR A 583 -21.95 -7.08 7.42
CA THR A 583 -21.56 -5.69 7.11
C THR A 583 -22.59 -4.95 6.28
N ARG A 584 -23.34 -5.67 5.43
CA ARG A 584 -24.41 -5.13 4.56
C ARG A 584 -24.03 -3.85 3.82
N PRO A 585 -22.89 -3.80 3.12
CA PRO A 585 -22.48 -2.60 2.38
C PRO A 585 -23.45 -2.29 1.24
N LEU A 586 -23.40 -1.05 0.76
CA LEU A 586 -24.04 -0.62 -0.49
C LEU A 586 -23.44 -1.35 -1.70
N GLY A 587 -22.12 -1.56 -1.69
CA GLY A 587 -21.38 -2.34 -2.67
C GLY A 587 -20.01 -2.74 -2.12
N LEU A 588 -19.44 -3.79 -2.71
CA LEU A 588 -18.16 -4.36 -2.32
C LEU A 588 -17.19 -4.26 -3.51
N THR A 589 -15.97 -3.78 -3.28
CA THR A 589 -14.89 -3.89 -4.28
C THR A 589 -13.90 -4.96 -3.84
N VAL A 590 -13.49 -5.85 -4.74
CA VAL A 590 -12.65 -7.00 -4.40
C VAL A 590 -11.39 -7.01 -5.27
N ASN A 591 -10.23 -7.02 -4.64
CA ASN A 591 -8.95 -7.12 -5.33
C ASN A 591 -8.69 -8.58 -5.74
N ALA A 592 -9.38 -9.06 -6.79
CA ALA A 592 -9.28 -10.44 -7.24
C ALA A 592 -9.63 -10.67 -8.74
N GLY A 593 -8.60 -10.82 -9.57
CA GLY A 593 -8.74 -11.28 -10.96
C GLY A 593 -9.38 -10.25 -11.90
N PRO A 594 -9.84 -10.67 -13.09
CA PRO A 594 -10.30 -9.73 -14.12
C PRO A 594 -11.54 -8.95 -13.69
N ALA A 595 -11.70 -7.76 -14.27
CA ALA A 595 -12.79 -6.85 -13.98
C ALA A 595 -14.11 -7.49 -14.40
N ARG A 596 -15.01 -7.63 -13.43
CA ARG A 596 -16.34 -8.20 -13.58
C ARG A 596 -17.26 -7.71 -12.47
N MET A 597 -18.56 -7.89 -12.67
CA MET A 597 -19.56 -7.65 -11.63
C MET A 597 -20.03 -8.98 -11.05
N ASP A 598 -20.51 -8.97 -9.81
CA ASP A 598 -21.22 -10.10 -9.20
C ASP A 598 -22.30 -9.59 -8.23
N PHE A 599 -23.14 -10.50 -7.74
CA PHE A 599 -24.17 -10.23 -6.73
C PHE A 599 -24.12 -11.24 -5.61
N LEU A 600 -24.06 -10.72 -4.39
CA LEU A 600 -24.19 -11.51 -3.17
C LEU A 600 -25.65 -11.51 -2.66
N PRO A 601 -26.02 -12.46 -1.79
CA PRO A 601 -27.32 -12.48 -1.10
C PRO A 601 -27.72 -11.10 -0.57
N GLY A 602 -29.00 -10.75 -0.76
CA GLY A 602 -29.52 -9.42 -0.39
C GLY A 602 -29.33 -8.33 -1.46
N GLY A 603 -28.86 -8.69 -2.65
CA GLY A 603 -28.70 -7.78 -3.78
C GLY A 603 -27.53 -6.82 -3.61
N ILE A 604 -26.44 -7.30 -3.02
CA ILE A 604 -25.21 -6.52 -2.81
C ILE A 604 -24.33 -6.70 -4.04
N PRO A 605 -24.11 -5.65 -4.85
CA PRO A 605 -23.23 -5.72 -6.00
C PRO A 605 -21.76 -5.80 -5.56
N VAL A 606 -20.98 -6.57 -6.32
CA VAL A 606 -19.53 -6.71 -6.17
C VAL A 606 -18.87 -6.28 -7.46
N ALA A 607 -17.83 -5.46 -7.39
CA ALA A 607 -16.99 -5.08 -8.53
C ALA A 607 -15.55 -5.56 -8.28
N TYR A 608 -14.95 -6.22 -9.27
CA TYR A 608 -13.58 -6.75 -9.15
C TYR A 608 -12.57 -5.81 -9.82
N HIS A 609 -11.41 -5.64 -9.18
CA HIS A 609 -10.34 -4.77 -9.67
C HIS A 609 -9.46 -5.49 -10.72
N GLU A 610 -9.35 -4.90 -11.91
CA GLU A 610 -8.31 -5.28 -12.89
C GLU A 610 -7.24 -4.19 -13.05
N LEU A 611 -7.59 -2.94 -12.76
CA LEU A 611 -6.70 -1.79 -12.84
C LEU A 611 -6.21 -1.39 -11.44
N ALA A 612 -5.82 -2.38 -10.65
CA ALA A 612 -5.14 -2.18 -9.38
C ALA A 612 -3.71 -1.71 -9.62
N TYR A 613 -3.32 -0.58 -9.01
CA TYR A 613 -1.95 -0.07 -9.07
C TYR A 613 -1.47 0.17 -10.51
N TRP A 614 -2.39 0.65 -11.37
CA TRP A 614 -2.20 0.74 -12.81
C TRP A 614 -0.97 1.56 -13.24
N GLN A 615 -0.53 2.52 -12.42
CA GLN A 615 0.63 3.36 -12.71
C GLN A 615 1.90 2.51 -12.93
N HIS A 616 2.12 1.46 -12.12
CA HIS A 616 3.27 0.58 -12.27
C HIS A 616 3.32 -0.10 -13.63
N GLY A 617 2.17 -0.58 -14.10
CA GLY A 617 2.05 -1.19 -15.43
C GLY A 617 2.19 -0.18 -16.57
N ALA A 618 1.82 1.07 -16.34
CA ALA A 618 1.84 2.12 -17.36
C ALA A 618 3.22 2.78 -17.53
N VAL A 619 4.02 2.92 -16.47
CA VAL A 619 5.31 3.64 -16.52
C VAL A 619 6.53 2.80 -16.13
N GLY A 620 6.36 1.61 -15.55
CA GLY A 620 7.46 0.70 -15.20
C GLY A 620 8.41 1.21 -14.11
N THR A 621 8.00 2.20 -13.30
CA THR A 621 8.79 2.78 -12.21
C THR A 621 7.93 3.08 -10.98
N TRP A 622 8.56 3.10 -9.81
CA TRP A 622 7.97 3.52 -8.53
C TRP A 622 8.02 5.03 -8.30
N SER A 623 8.75 5.78 -9.15
CA SER A 623 8.87 7.24 -9.06
C SER A 623 7.82 7.95 -9.92
N PHE A 624 6.61 8.08 -9.37
CA PHE A 624 5.49 8.70 -10.10
C PHE A 624 5.66 10.20 -10.31
N VAL A 625 6.37 10.90 -9.41
CA VAL A 625 6.67 12.33 -9.59
C VAL A 625 7.51 12.56 -10.84
N GLU A 626 8.56 11.76 -11.05
CA GLU A 626 9.39 11.88 -12.26
C GLU A 626 8.63 11.42 -13.49
N ALA A 627 7.96 10.27 -13.41
CA ALA A 627 7.25 9.69 -14.55
C ALA A 627 6.10 10.59 -15.04
N PHE A 628 5.35 11.20 -14.13
CA PHE A 628 4.24 12.09 -14.48
C PHE A 628 4.62 13.57 -14.51
N GLY A 629 5.84 13.93 -14.11
CA GLY A 629 6.42 15.25 -14.36
C GLY A 629 6.69 15.46 -15.85
N ASP A 630 7.09 14.41 -16.56
CA ASP A 630 7.24 14.39 -18.02
C ASP A 630 5.86 14.31 -18.71
N GLU A 631 5.54 15.32 -19.52
CA GLU A 631 4.25 15.39 -20.21
C GLU A 631 4.04 14.28 -21.24
N GLY A 632 5.12 13.87 -21.93
CA GLY A 632 5.07 12.81 -22.93
C GLY A 632 4.78 11.45 -22.31
N LYS A 633 5.53 11.10 -21.25
CA LYS A 633 5.33 9.86 -20.48
C LYS A 633 3.96 9.83 -19.81
N ARG A 634 3.53 10.94 -19.21
CA ARG A 634 2.18 11.06 -18.63
C ARG A 634 1.09 10.83 -19.68
N ALA A 635 1.20 11.46 -20.83
CA ALA A 635 0.22 11.30 -21.91
C ALA A 635 0.18 9.85 -22.45
N GLU A 636 1.33 9.17 -22.52
CA GLU A 636 1.41 7.75 -22.87
C GLU A 636 0.72 6.85 -21.84
N ALA A 637 1.01 7.06 -20.56
CA ALA A 637 0.36 6.33 -19.47
C ALA A 637 -1.16 6.53 -19.46
N ILE A 638 -1.65 7.74 -19.76
CA ILE A 638 -3.08 8.03 -19.90
C ILE A 638 -3.67 7.27 -21.10
N ARG A 639 -3.02 7.29 -22.27
CA ARG A 639 -3.48 6.52 -23.45
C ARG A 639 -3.54 5.02 -23.15
N TRP A 640 -2.52 4.50 -22.48
CA TRP A 640 -2.48 3.11 -22.03
C TRP A 640 -3.68 2.80 -21.14
N LEU A 641 -3.94 3.61 -20.11
CA LEU A 641 -5.05 3.40 -19.19
C LEU A 641 -6.42 3.47 -19.88
N VAL A 642 -6.63 4.46 -20.75
CA VAL A 642 -7.87 4.59 -21.54
C VAL A 642 -8.10 3.36 -22.41
N SER A 643 -7.05 2.85 -23.06
CA SER A 643 -7.11 1.60 -23.83
C SER A 643 -7.53 0.41 -22.95
N ARG A 644 -6.98 0.31 -21.73
CA ARG A 644 -7.37 -0.74 -20.77
C ARG A 644 -8.81 -0.62 -20.29
N VAL A 645 -9.30 0.61 -20.05
CA VAL A 645 -10.72 0.85 -19.72
C VAL A 645 -11.64 0.43 -20.86
N GLU A 646 -11.24 0.69 -22.11
CA GLU A 646 -11.95 0.22 -23.31
C GLU A 646 -11.95 -1.30 -23.45
N ASP A 647 -10.82 -1.96 -23.17
CA ASP A 647 -10.71 -3.42 -23.14
C ASP A 647 -11.65 -4.06 -22.10
N ILE A 648 -11.78 -3.44 -20.93
CA ILE A 648 -12.74 -3.87 -19.90
C ILE A 648 -14.17 -3.67 -20.40
N ALA A 649 -14.49 -2.49 -20.94
CA ALA A 649 -15.83 -2.19 -21.45
C ALA A 649 -16.27 -3.13 -22.57
N ARG A 650 -15.37 -3.55 -23.46
CA ARG A 650 -15.64 -4.55 -24.51
C ARG A 650 -16.07 -5.90 -23.94
N ARG A 651 -15.64 -6.26 -22.72
CA ARG A 651 -15.99 -7.52 -22.05
C ARG A 651 -17.29 -7.48 -21.26
N LEU A 652 -17.86 -6.30 -21.03
CA LEU A 652 -19.03 -6.11 -20.17
C LEU A 652 -20.24 -5.56 -20.95
N TYR A 653 -21.44 -5.83 -20.45
CA TYR A 653 -22.65 -5.12 -20.85
C TYR A 653 -22.82 -3.88 -19.96
N PRO A 654 -23.22 -2.72 -20.50
CA PRO A 654 -23.61 -1.60 -19.67
C PRO A 654 -25.01 -1.86 -19.03
N PRO A 655 -25.29 -1.29 -17.85
CA PRO A 655 -24.37 -0.53 -17.03
C PRO A 655 -23.39 -1.44 -16.29
N ALA A 656 -22.13 -1.05 -16.14
CA ALA A 656 -21.16 -1.78 -15.34
C ALA A 656 -20.20 -0.81 -14.65
N ILE A 657 -19.52 -1.26 -13.58
CA ILE A 657 -18.58 -0.46 -12.81
C ILE A 657 -17.16 -0.90 -13.16
N ILE A 658 -16.33 0.04 -13.56
CA ILE A 658 -14.90 -0.13 -13.86
C ILE A 658 -14.13 0.63 -12.78
N LEU A 659 -13.35 -0.09 -11.99
CA LEU A 659 -12.55 0.46 -10.92
C LEU A 659 -11.17 0.84 -11.46
N VAL A 660 -10.74 2.07 -11.20
CA VAL A 660 -9.38 2.56 -11.49
C VAL A 660 -8.72 2.86 -10.15
N TYR A 661 -7.95 1.91 -9.64
CA TYR A 661 -7.37 1.96 -8.31
C TYR A 661 -5.93 2.43 -8.40
N THR A 662 -5.70 3.65 -7.92
CA THR A 662 -4.48 4.43 -8.13
C THR A 662 -3.63 4.40 -6.87
N ASP A 663 -2.37 4.03 -7.04
CA ASP A 663 -1.35 4.03 -6.00
C ASP A 663 -1.16 5.44 -5.46
N LEU A 664 -1.37 5.59 -4.16
CA LEU A 664 -1.24 6.83 -3.43
C LEU A 664 0.23 7.19 -3.12
N HIS A 665 1.17 6.25 -3.21
CA HIS A 665 2.55 6.46 -2.75
C HIS A 665 3.27 7.57 -3.51
N ASN A 666 3.84 8.52 -2.76
CA ASN A 666 4.77 9.54 -3.25
C ASN A 666 4.26 10.39 -4.43
N TYR A 667 2.95 10.64 -4.56
CA TYR A 667 2.42 11.48 -5.64
C TYR A 667 1.34 12.45 -5.13
N ALA A 668 1.47 13.74 -5.44
CA ALA A 668 0.62 14.81 -4.92
C ALA A 668 -0.39 15.37 -5.94
N HIS A 669 -0.50 14.76 -7.14
CA HIS A 669 -1.24 15.32 -8.28
C HIS A 669 -2.31 14.37 -8.85
N HIS A 670 -2.91 13.56 -7.98
CA HIS A 670 -3.96 12.60 -8.35
C HIS A 670 -5.20 13.26 -8.96
N CYS A 671 -5.64 14.41 -8.43
CA CYS A 671 -6.85 15.08 -8.94
C CYS A 671 -6.63 15.57 -10.37
N ARG A 672 -5.47 16.19 -10.64
CA ARG A 672 -5.08 16.58 -11.99
C ARG A 672 -4.99 15.38 -12.93
N LEU A 673 -4.29 14.32 -12.52
CA LEU A 673 -4.10 13.12 -13.34
C LEU A 673 -5.46 12.49 -13.71
N HIS A 674 -6.36 12.31 -12.74
CA HIS A 674 -7.70 11.76 -12.98
C HIS A 674 -8.58 12.69 -13.82
N ALA A 675 -8.43 14.01 -13.70
CA ALA A 675 -9.11 14.96 -14.59
C ALA A 675 -8.62 14.85 -16.04
N GLU A 676 -7.31 14.67 -16.26
CA GLU A 676 -6.74 14.40 -17.59
C GLU A 676 -7.26 13.09 -18.18
N ILE A 677 -7.30 12.02 -17.38
CA ILE A 677 -7.85 10.71 -17.80
C ILE A 677 -9.35 10.84 -18.13
N ALA A 678 -10.14 11.52 -17.29
CA ALA A 678 -11.56 11.71 -17.53
C ALA A 678 -11.84 12.44 -18.84
N ARG A 679 -11.03 13.43 -19.21
CA ARG A 679 -11.14 14.13 -20.50
C ARG A 679 -10.78 13.25 -21.70
N ALA A 680 -9.93 12.24 -21.50
CA ALA A 680 -9.53 11.31 -22.55
C ALA A 680 -10.54 10.17 -22.77
N LEU A 681 -11.48 9.96 -21.85
CA LEU A 681 -12.56 8.97 -22.00
C LEU A 681 -13.70 9.48 -22.88
N ASP A 682 -14.30 8.59 -23.68
CA ASP A 682 -15.52 8.90 -24.44
C ASP A 682 -16.72 9.09 -23.50
N SER A 683 -17.05 10.34 -23.20
CA SER A 683 -18.22 10.70 -22.37
C SER A 683 -19.57 10.17 -22.89
N GLY A 684 -19.65 9.79 -24.17
CA GLY A 684 -20.80 9.11 -24.76
C GLY A 684 -21.00 7.69 -24.22
N ARG A 685 -19.94 7.03 -23.78
CA ARG A 685 -19.94 5.65 -23.27
C ARG A 685 -19.58 5.52 -21.80
N PHE A 686 -18.72 6.40 -21.30
CA PHE A 686 -18.21 6.36 -19.94
C PHE A 686 -18.73 7.52 -19.10
N LYS A 687 -19.07 7.23 -17.85
CA LYS A 687 -19.42 8.21 -16.83
C LYS A 687 -18.45 8.07 -15.67
N VAL A 688 -17.64 9.10 -15.42
CA VAL A 688 -16.86 9.16 -14.18
C VAL A 688 -17.83 9.43 -13.03
N ALA A 689 -17.78 8.62 -11.98
CA ALA A 689 -18.74 8.68 -10.87
C ALA A 689 -18.09 8.38 -9.52
N ARG A 690 -18.74 8.85 -8.45
CA ARG A 690 -18.44 8.35 -7.11
C ARG A 690 -18.83 6.87 -7.02
N LEU A 691 -18.10 6.12 -6.20
CA LEU A 691 -18.27 4.69 -6.03
C LEU A 691 -19.64 4.36 -5.43
N ASP A 692 -20.08 5.14 -4.44
CA ASP A 692 -21.40 5.03 -3.84
C ASP A 692 -22.52 5.35 -4.85
N GLU A 693 -22.31 6.31 -5.76
CA GLU A 693 -23.26 6.65 -6.83
C GLU A 693 -23.38 5.50 -7.83
N ALA A 694 -22.24 4.97 -8.27
CA ALA A 694 -22.17 3.88 -9.24
C ALA A 694 -22.85 2.62 -8.69
N PHE A 695 -22.57 2.23 -7.44
CA PHE A 695 -23.22 1.08 -6.82
C PHE A 695 -24.72 1.31 -6.59
N ALA A 696 -25.13 2.50 -6.14
CA ALA A 696 -26.55 2.83 -6.01
C ALA A 696 -27.29 2.76 -7.35
N ALA A 697 -26.72 3.34 -8.40
CA ALA A 697 -27.27 3.30 -9.76
C ALA A 697 -27.42 1.86 -10.25
N PHE A 698 -26.35 1.07 -10.12
CA PHE A 698 -26.33 -0.31 -10.57
C PHE A 698 -27.33 -1.18 -9.80
N ARG A 699 -27.39 -1.05 -8.47
CA ARG A 699 -28.35 -1.78 -7.63
C ARG A 699 -29.79 -1.44 -7.98
N ARG A 700 -30.09 -0.16 -8.22
CA ARG A 700 -31.43 0.29 -8.62
C ARG A 700 -31.81 -0.21 -10.01
N TRP A 701 -30.88 -0.19 -10.97
CA TRP A 701 -31.11 -0.76 -12.29
C TRP A 701 -31.39 -2.27 -12.21
N ALA A 702 -30.61 -2.99 -11.41
CA ALA A 702 -30.67 -4.44 -11.31
C ALA A 702 -31.90 -4.98 -10.54
N ASP A 703 -32.56 -4.18 -9.69
CA ASP A 703 -33.74 -4.65 -8.94
C ASP A 703 -34.86 -5.14 -9.87
N GLY A 704 -35.33 -6.37 -9.62
CA GLY A 704 -36.33 -7.08 -10.42
C GLY A 704 -35.80 -7.72 -11.70
N ARG A 705 -34.53 -7.46 -12.08
CA ARG A 705 -33.88 -8.06 -13.25
C ARG A 705 -33.14 -9.33 -12.88
N VAL A 706 -32.94 -10.16 -13.90
CA VAL A 706 -31.99 -11.27 -13.85
C VAL A 706 -30.90 -10.98 -14.84
N LEU A 707 -29.69 -10.80 -14.31
CA LEU A 707 -28.53 -10.52 -15.12
C LEU A 707 -27.99 -11.84 -15.68
N VAL A 708 -27.19 -11.76 -16.74
CA VAL A 708 -26.49 -12.90 -17.33
C VAL A 708 -24.99 -12.64 -17.45
N GLY A 709 -24.22 -13.71 -17.55
CA GLY A 709 -22.79 -13.67 -17.89
C GLY A 709 -22.20 -15.07 -17.97
N LEU A 710 -20.87 -15.16 -17.92
CA LEU A 710 -20.14 -16.43 -18.01
C LEU A 710 -19.63 -16.86 -16.64
N THR A 711 -18.71 -16.08 -16.08
CA THR A 711 -18.06 -16.32 -14.79
C THR A 711 -18.51 -15.31 -13.74
N GLY A 712 -18.76 -14.07 -14.17
CA GLY A 712 -19.43 -13.01 -13.42
C GLY A 712 -20.74 -12.60 -14.07
N MET A 713 -21.37 -11.57 -13.50
CA MET A 713 -22.59 -10.95 -13.99
C MET A 713 -22.29 -9.77 -14.90
N ASN A 714 -23.18 -9.55 -15.87
CA ASN A 714 -23.04 -8.50 -16.88
C ASN A 714 -21.78 -8.63 -17.75
N GLU A 715 -21.21 -9.83 -17.84
CA GLU A 715 -20.15 -10.15 -18.80
C GLU A 715 -20.76 -10.48 -20.16
N ARG A 716 -20.13 -10.00 -21.24
CA ARG A 716 -20.53 -10.35 -22.60
C ARG A 716 -20.35 -11.83 -22.84
N VAL A 717 -21.47 -12.48 -23.15
CA VAL A 717 -21.52 -13.92 -23.39
C VAL A 717 -20.75 -14.23 -24.67
N ARG A 718 -19.76 -15.10 -24.53
CA ARG A 718 -18.91 -15.58 -25.61
C ARG A 718 -18.82 -17.08 -25.49
N TRP A 719 -19.33 -17.76 -26.50
CA TRP A 719 -19.33 -19.21 -26.54
C TRP A 719 -18.58 -19.70 -27.76
N ALA A 720 -18.09 -20.92 -27.63
CA ALA A 720 -17.66 -21.71 -28.75
C ALA A 720 -18.48 -23.01 -28.72
N VAL A 721 -18.79 -23.53 -29.90
CA VAL A 721 -19.44 -24.84 -30.08
C VAL A 721 -18.63 -25.66 -31.07
N VAL A 722 -18.62 -26.97 -30.90
CA VAL A 722 -18.05 -27.87 -31.91
C VAL A 722 -19.13 -28.12 -32.97
N ALA A 723 -18.79 -27.90 -34.24
CA ALA A 723 -19.70 -28.08 -35.36
C ALA A 723 -20.38 -29.45 -35.32
N ASP A 724 -21.68 -29.46 -35.62
CA ASP A 724 -22.53 -30.65 -35.66
C ASP A 724 -22.51 -31.53 -34.39
N THR A 725 -22.06 -30.96 -33.27
CA THR A 725 -21.92 -31.63 -31.99
C THR A 725 -22.77 -30.92 -30.95
N ALA A 726 -23.58 -31.69 -30.20
CA ALA A 726 -24.36 -31.12 -29.11
C ALA A 726 -23.40 -30.58 -28.04
N THR A 727 -23.31 -29.25 -27.93
CA THR A 727 -22.43 -28.55 -27.02
C THR A 727 -23.25 -27.89 -25.93
N ARG A 728 -23.00 -28.26 -24.68
CA ARG A 728 -23.58 -27.60 -23.51
C ARG A 728 -22.78 -26.35 -23.17
N VAL A 729 -23.43 -25.18 -23.19
CA VAL A 729 -22.76 -23.90 -22.91
C VAL A 729 -23.10 -23.35 -21.51
N PRO A 730 -22.13 -22.72 -20.82
CA PRO A 730 -22.35 -22.15 -19.50
C PRO A 730 -23.04 -20.78 -19.58
N LEU A 731 -24.07 -20.57 -18.76
CA LEU A 731 -24.71 -19.28 -18.56
C LEU A 731 -24.96 -19.03 -17.07
N CYS A 732 -24.26 -18.06 -16.48
CA CYS A 732 -24.52 -17.61 -15.12
C CYS A 732 -25.74 -16.67 -15.11
N ARG A 733 -26.61 -16.82 -14.10
CA ARG A 733 -27.78 -15.98 -13.89
C ARG A 733 -27.87 -15.61 -12.43
N ALA A 734 -27.97 -14.31 -12.15
CA ALA A 734 -28.11 -13.82 -10.78
C ALA A 734 -29.40 -13.02 -10.62
N ASN A 735 -30.14 -13.35 -9.57
CA ASN A 735 -31.26 -12.55 -9.10
C ASN A 735 -30.75 -11.44 -8.18
N ALA A 736 -30.62 -10.23 -8.73
CA ALA A 736 -30.19 -9.06 -7.96
C ALA A 736 -31.28 -8.50 -7.02
N SER A 737 -32.52 -8.99 -7.10
CA SER A 737 -33.64 -8.51 -6.29
C SER A 737 -33.66 -9.16 -4.90
N PRO A 738 -34.16 -8.46 -3.86
CA PRO A 738 -34.43 -9.05 -2.55
C PRO A 738 -35.62 -10.02 -2.54
N ARG A 739 -36.24 -10.30 -3.69
CA ARG A 739 -37.43 -11.17 -3.82
C ARG A 739 -37.12 -12.37 -4.71
N ARG A 740 -37.84 -13.47 -4.52
CA ARG A 740 -37.75 -14.63 -5.42
C ARG A 740 -38.33 -14.26 -6.80
N LEU A 741 -37.62 -14.60 -7.87
CA LEU A 741 -38.04 -14.35 -9.25
C LEU A 741 -38.28 -15.66 -10.00
N SER A 742 -39.30 -15.67 -10.87
CA SER A 742 -39.47 -16.71 -11.89
C SER A 742 -38.93 -16.17 -13.20
N VAL A 743 -38.07 -16.95 -13.84
CA VAL A 743 -37.22 -16.51 -14.94
C VAL A 743 -37.43 -17.44 -16.12
N GLU A 744 -37.60 -16.86 -17.29
CA GLU A 744 -37.56 -17.56 -18.57
C GLU A 744 -36.37 -17.04 -19.36
N VAL A 745 -35.52 -17.96 -19.82
CA VAL A 745 -34.36 -17.65 -20.65
C VAL A 745 -34.53 -18.31 -21.99
N THR A 746 -34.38 -17.54 -23.07
CA THR A 746 -34.42 -18.04 -24.44
C THR A 746 -33.12 -17.70 -25.14
N VAL A 747 -32.40 -18.71 -25.62
CA VAL A 747 -31.15 -18.57 -26.38
C VAL A 747 -31.44 -18.85 -27.85
N ARG A 748 -31.00 -17.95 -28.74
CA ARG A 748 -31.13 -18.09 -30.19
C ARG A 748 -29.76 -17.93 -30.85
N ALA A 749 -29.34 -18.93 -31.60
CA ALA A 749 -28.09 -18.95 -32.36
C ALA A 749 -28.36 -19.52 -33.76
N GLY A 750 -28.30 -18.67 -34.80
CA GLY A 750 -28.71 -19.07 -36.15
C GLY A 750 -30.17 -19.52 -36.18
N SER A 751 -30.43 -20.73 -36.70
CA SER A 751 -31.75 -21.37 -36.71
C SER A 751 -32.11 -22.09 -35.40
N VAL A 752 -31.17 -22.21 -34.45
CA VAL A 752 -31.38 -22.91 -33.18
C VAL A 752 -32.02 -21.97 -32.16
N SER A 753 -33.07 -22.44 -31.48
CA SER A 753 -33.73 -21.72 -30.39
C SER A 753 -34.01 -22.69 -29.24
N GLU A 754 -33.49 -22.37 -28.06
CA GLU A 754 -33.66 -23.16 -26.83
C GLU A 754 -34.21 -22.27 -25.71
N SER A 755 -35.13 -22.79 -24.90
CA SER A 755 -35.75 -22.04 -23.80
C SER A 755 -35.77 -22.84 -22.51
N ALA A 756 -35.52 -22.16 -21.38
CA ALA A 756 -35.53 -22.77 -20.05
C ALA A 756 -36.21 -21.84 -19.03
N SER A 757 -36.97 -22.43 -18.11
CA SER A 757 -37.61 -21.71 -17.00
C SER A 757 -37.05 -22.15 -15.64
N LEU A 758 -36.88 -21.21 -14.71
CA LEU A 758 -36.41 -21.49 -13.36
C LEU A 758 -36.94 -20.49 -12.32
N LYS A 759 -36.75 -20.82 -11.05
CA LYS A 759 -36.97 -19.90 -9.93
C LYS A 759 -35.64 -19.60 -9.25
N LEU A 760 -35.32 -18.32 -9.08
CA LEU A 760 -34.15 -17.84 -8.36
C LEU A 760 -34.57 -17.15 -7.06
N GLY A 761 -34.01 -17.57 -5.93
CA GLY A 761 -34.13 -16.90 -4.64
C GLY A 761 -33.40 -15.55 -4.62
N PRO A 762 -33.63 -14.71 -3.59
CA PRO A 762 -32.97 -13.42 -3.45
C PRO A 762 -31.43 -13.54 -3.43
N GLY A 763 -30.73 -12.83 -4.34
CA GLY A 763 -29.27 -12.88 -4.46
C GLY A 763 -28.71 -14.26 -4.84
N GLU A 764 -29.56 -15.17 -5.34
CA GLU A 764 -29.13 -16.46 -5.83
C GLU A 764 -28.50 -16.31 -7.22
N ALA A 765 -27.25 -16.75 -7.36
CA ALA A 765 -26.57 -16.95 -8.62
C ALA A 765 -26.52 -18.46 -8.96
N ARG A 766 -26.89 -18.84 -10.18
CA ARG A 766 -26.81 -20.23 -10.66
C ARG A 766 -26.23 -20.30 -12.06
N ASN A 767 -25.17 -21.10 -12.19
CA ASN A 767 -24.68 -21.53 -13.49
C ASN A 767 -25.64 -22.53 -14.12
N PHE A 768 -25.97 -22.31 -15.37
CA PHE A 768 -26.70 -23.24 -16.21
C PHE A 768 -25.76 -23.85 -17.22
N THR A 769 -25.57 -25.16 -17.17
CA THR A 769 -24.86 -25.93 -18.21
C THR A 769 -25.85 -26.64 -19.14
N GLY A 770 -27.13 -26.24 -19.14
CA GLY A 770 -28.19 -27.01 -19.79
C GLY A 770 -28.65 -26.52 -21.16
N VAL A 771 -28.11 -25.43 -21.72
CA VAL A 771 -28.45 -25.04 -23.11
C VAL A 771 -27.61 -25.90 -24.05
N GLY A 772 -28.23 -26.90 -24.66
CA GLY A 772 -27.60 -27.71 -25.69
C GLY A 772 -27.68 -26.99 -27.03
N LEU A 773 -26.56 -26.48 -27.53
CA LEU A 773 -26.49 -25.90 -28.86
C LEU A 773 -25.87 -26.92 -29.81
N LYS A 774 -26.56 -27.17 -30.94
CA LYS A 774 -26.02 -27.95 -32.05
C LYS A 774 -26.10 -27.09 -33.31
N VAL A 775 -24.96 -26.53 -33.72
CA VAL A 775 -24.88 -25.60 -34.85
C VAL A 775 -24.15 -26.29 -36.01
N PRO A 776 -24.67 -26.22 -37.25
CA PRO A 776 -24.01 -26.73 -38.44
C PRO A 776 -22.64 -26.07 -38.69
N GLU A 777 -21.74 -26.76 -39.38
CA GLU A 777 -20.42 -26.24 -39.76
C GLU A 777 -20.48 -25.01 -40.68
N ASP A 778 -21.46 -24.94 -41.59
CA ASP A 778 -21.77 -23.79 -42.44
C ASP A 778 -22.61 -22.72 -41.73
N GLY A 779 -22.95 -22.95 -40.46
CA GLY A 779 -23.62 -21.98 -39.62
C GLY A 779 -22.75 -20.73 -39.47
N ALA A 780 -23.24 -19.59 -39.96
CA ALA A 780 -22.48 -18.35 -39.90
C ALA A 780 -21.99 -18.07 -38.46
N PRO A 781 -20.68 -17.85 -38.22
CA PRO A 781 -20.20 -17.31 -36.95
C PRO A 781 -20.98 -16.02 -36.70
N GLY A 782 -21.68 -15.95 -35.57
CA GLY A 782 -22.81 -15.04 -35.47
C GLY A 782 -23.19 -14.65 -34.06
N ALA A 783 -23.94 -13.55 -33.99
CA ALA A 783 -24.50 -13.02 -32.75
C ALA A 783 -25.48 -14.04 -32.13
N VAL A 784 -25.24 -14.44 -30.88
CA VAL A 784 -26.21 -15.19 -30.08
C VAL A 784 -27.11 -14.20 -29.37
N SER A 785 -28.42 -14.38 -29.46
CA SER A 785 -29.40 -13.57 -28.73
C SER A 785 -29.88 -14.33 -27.50
N ILE A 786 -29.77 -13.72 -26.33
CA ILE A 786 -30.23 -14.28 -25.06
C ILE A 786 -31.33 -13.38 -24.52
N GLY A 787 -32.57 -13.82 -24.63
CA GLY A 787 -33.72 -13.15 -24.02
C GLY A 787 -33.90 -13.64 -22.59
N VAL A 788 -34.06 -12.73 -21.65
CA VAL A 788 -34.31 -13.03 -20.23
C VAL A 788 -35.54 -12.28 -19.78
N LYS A 789 -36.57 -13.03 -19.38
CA LYS A 789 -37.82 -12.50 -18.88
C LYS A 789 -37.98 -12.82 -17.40
N SER A 790 -38.25 -11.79 -16.60
CA SER A 790 -38.48 -11.89 -15.16
C SER A 790 -39.55 -10.89 -14.73
N GLY A 791 -40.75 -11.38 -14.41
CA GLY A 791 -41.89 -10.53 -14.07
C GLY A 791 -42.22 -9.55 -15.20
N ARG A 792 -42.07 -8.24 -14.94
CA ARG A 792 -42.28 -7.16 -15.92
C ARG A 792 -41.03 -6.79 -16.74
N HIS A 793 -39.89 -7.37 -16.41
CA HIS A 793 -38.62 -7.06 -17.05
C HIS A 793 -38.35 -8.07 -18.17
N GLU A 794 -37.94 -7.56 -19.32
CA GLU A 794 -37.53 -8.36 -20.48
C GLU A 794 -36.26 -7.74 -21.04
N GLU A 795 -35.15 -8.47 -20.92
CA GLU A 795 -33.82 -8.04 -21.32
C GLU A 795 -33.36 -8.87 -22.50
N ARG A 796 -32.63 -8.23 -23.42
CA ARG A 796 -32.01 -8.91 -24.55
C ARG A 796 -30.51 -8.66 -24.54
N TYR A 797 -29.76 -9.73 -24.36
CA TYR A 797 -28.31 -9.73 -24.43
C TYR A 797 -27.87 -10.25 -25.80
N VAL A 798 -26.83 -9.64 -26.35
CA VAL A 798 -26.20 -10.06 -27.60
C VAL A 798 -24.80 -10.56 -27.28
N GLY A 799 -24.58 -11.86 -27.43
CA GLY A 799 -23.29 -12.50 -27.28
C GLY A 799 -22.67 -12.86 -28.63
N GLU A 800 -21.51 -13.47 -28.59
CA GLU A 800 -20.81 -13.99 -29.76
C GLU A 800 -20.71 -15.51 -29.69
N LEU A 801 -20.87 -16.17 -30.83
CA LEU A 801 -20.73 -17.60 -30.97
C LEU A 801 -19.67 -17.93 -32.03
N ALA A 802 -18.63 -18.62 -31.61
CA ALA A 802 -17.66 -19.24 -32.50
C ALA A 802 -18.06 -20.69 -32.82
N VAL A 803 -17.91 -21.09 -34.08
CA VAL A 803 -18.07 -22.48 -34.52
C VAL A 803 -16.67 -23.05 -34.75
N VAL A 804 -16.31 -24.06 -33.95
CA VAL A 804 -15.06 -24.81 -34.11
C VAL A 804 -15.36 -25.97 -35.06
N PRO A 805 -14.64 -26.10 -36.20
CA PRO A 805 -14.77 -27.24 -37.10
C PRO A 805 -14.67 -28.55 -36.34
N ARG A 806 -15.46 -29.55 -36.73
CA ARG A 806 -15.50 -30.82 -36.00
C ARG A 806 -14.19 -31.57 -36.23
N PRO A 807 -13.40 -31.86 -35.18
CA PRO A 807 -12.18 -32.63 -35.34
C PRO A 807 -12.46 -34.01 -35.95
N GLU A 808 -11.86 -34.28 -37.12
CA GLU A 808 -11.96 -35.60 -37.75
C GLU A 808 -11.33 -36.69 -36.87
N GLY A 809 -11.91 -37.90 -36.90
CA GLY A 809 -11.37 -39.07 -36.21
C GLY A 809 -11.55 -39.14 -34.68
N LEU A 810 -12.03 -38.07 -34.01
CA LEU A 810 -12.19 -38.05 -32.54
C LEU A 810 -13.49 -38.64 -32.01
N GLY A 811 -14.50 -38.91 -32.85
CA GLY A 811 -15.73 -39.60 -32.44
C GLY A 811 -16.56 -38.87 -31.37
N ILE A 812 -16.47 -37.53 -31.29
CA ILE A 812 -17.14 -36.72 -30.26
C ILE A 812 -18.67 -36.84 -30.39
N ARG A 813 -19.35 -37.27 -29.32
CA ARG A 813 -20.82 -37.41 -29.27
C ARG A 813 -21.49 -36.14 -28.76
N SER A 814 -20.98 -35.62 -27.65
CA SER A 814 -21.37 -34.36 -27.04
C SER A 814 -20.18 -33.75 -26.31
N CYS A 815 -20.27 -32.46 -25.97
CA CYS A 815 -19.28 -31.81 -25.14
C CYS A 815 -19.89 -30.70 -24.28
N GLU A 816 -19.14 -30.27 -23.27
CA GLU A 816 -19.46 -29.14 -22.40
C GLU A 816 -18.38 -28.07 -22.57
N LEU A 817 -18.77 -26.85 -22.91
CA LEU A 817 -17.83 -25.74 -23.01
C LEU A 817 -17.35 -25.35 -21.60
N ALA A 818 -16.04 -25.48 -21.36
CA ALA A 818 -15.41 -25.02 -20.14
C ALA A 818 -15.13 -23.51 -20.17
N GLY A 819 -14.83 -22.95 -21.34
CA GLY A 819 -14.71 -21.50 -21.54
C GLY A 819 -14.03 -21.12 -22.85
N VAL A 820 -14.02 -19.81 -23.11
CA VAL A 820 -13.34 -19.17 -24.25
C VAL A 820 -12.60 -17.95 -23.73
N TRP A 821 -11.31 -17.84 -24.06
CA TRP A 821 -10.43 -16.76 -23.63
C TRP A 821 -9.80 -16.08 -24.83
N ALA A 822 -9.82 -14.75 -24.84
CA ALA A 822 -9.07 -13.98 -25.83
C ALA A 822 -7.58 -14.12 -25.55
N ALA A 823 -6.77 -14.26 -26.60
CA ALA A 823 -5.33 -14.41 -26.49
C ALA A 823 -4.72 -13.26 -25.67
N THR A 824 -5.21 -12.03 -25.87
CA THR A 824 -4.79 -10.80 -25.15
C THR A 824 -5.10 -10.81 -23.65
N THR A 825 -5.97 -11.71 -23.18
CA THR A 825 -6.32 -11.87 -21.75
C THR A 825 -5.56 -13.00 -21.06
N LEU A 826 -4.81 -13.80 -21.83
CA LEU A 826 -3.91 -14.83 -21.30
C LEU A 826 -2.56 -14.21 -20.93
N ARG A 827 -1.63 -15.00 -20.38
CA ARG A 827 -0.27 -14.51 -20.11
C ARG A 827 0.64 -14.76 -21.31
N HIS A 828 1.67 -13.93 -21.44
CA HIS A 828 2.61 -13.94 -22.56
C HIS A 828 4.04 -13.75 -22.04
N ARG A 829 5.03 -14.40 -22.65
CA ARG A 829 6.46 -14.10 -22.41
C ARG A 829 7.09 -13.26 -23.53
N ALA A 830 6.44 -13.19 -24.69
CA ALA A 830 6.91 -12.45 -25.85
C ALA A 830 5.73 -12.18 -26.80
N GLY A 831 5.96 -11.26 -27.74
CA GLY A 831 4.94 -10.79 -28.67
C GLY A 831 4.27 -9.50 -28.22
N GLU A 832 3.30 -9.04 -29.01
CA GLU A 832 2.56 -7.81 -28.75
C GLU A 832 1.09 -7.94 -29.17
N GLN A 833 0.24 -7.11 -28.55
CA GLN A 833 -1.16 -7.00 -28.95
C GLN A 833 -1.27 -6.20 -30.25
N VAL A 834 -1.94 -6.77 -31.25
CA VAL A 834 -2.17 -6.14 -32.56
C VAL A 834 -3.66 -5.97 -32.83
N ALA A 835 -4.04 -4.85 -33.44
CA ALA A 835 -5.41 -4.64 -33.90
C ALA A 835 -5.71 -5.55 -35.11
N ASP A 836 -6.83 -6.25 -35.06
CA ASP A 836 -7.22 -7.24 -36.06
C ASP A 836 -8.74 -7.42 -36.03
N ALA A 837 -9.43 -6.96 -37.08
CA ALA A 837 -10.89 -6.96 -37.13
C ALA A 837 -11.52 -8.37 -37.05
N ASP A 838 -10.77 -9.40 -37.44
CA ASP A 838 -11.25 -10.80 -37.43
C ASP A 838 -10.97 -11.52 -36.11
N ALA A 839 -10.18 -10.88 -35.23
CA ALA A 839 -9.82 -11.39 -33.92
C ALA A 839 -10.91 -11.15 -32.86
N LEU A 840 -10.90 -11.96 -31.80
CA LEU A 840 -11.79 -11.75 -30.65
C LEU A 840 -11.54 -10.36 -30.06
N PHE A 841 -12.58 -9.52 -30.01
CA PHE A 841 -12.50 -8.11 -29.59
C PHE A 841 -11.72 -7.15 -30.49
N GLY A 842 -11.42 -7.55 -31.72
CA GLY A 842 -10.66 -6.70 -32.62
C GLY A 842 -9.16 -6.70 -32.31
N TYR A 843 -8.66 -7.63 -31.50
CA TYR A 843 -7.23 -7.75 -31.18
C TYR A 843 -6.74 -9.19 -31.13
N GLY A 844 -5.62 -9.44 -31.78
CA GLY A 844 -4.84 -10.68 -31.67
C GLY A 844 -3.56 -10.46 -30.87
N TRP A 845 -2.92 -11.55 -30.47
CA TRP A 845 -1.55 -11.54 -29.95
C TRP A 845 -0.60 -12.02 -31.03
N ALA A 846 0.25 -11.13 -31.52
CA ALA A 846 1.25 -11.42 -32.54
C ALA A 846 2.57 -11.85 -31.90
N THR A 847 3.21 -12.87 -32.44
CA THR A 847 4.60 -13.19 -32.10
C THR A 847 5.55 -12.09 -32.60
N PRO A 848 6.79 -12.01 -32.10
CA PRO A 848 7.80 -11.14 -32.67
C PRO A 848 7.94 -11.34 -34.19
N ALA A 849 8.09 -10.24 -34.93
CA ALA A 849 8.24 -10.28 -36.39
C ALA A 849 9.60 -10.80 -36.85
N ALA A 850 10.65 -10.58 -36.05
CA ALA A 850 11.99 -11.08 -36.31
C ALA A 850 12.19 -12.48 -35.72
N PRO A 851 12.98 -13.37 -36.36
CA PRO A 851 13.32 -14.66 -35.79
C PRO A 851 13.99 -14.55 -34.41
N GLY A 852 13.73 -15.52 -33.53
CA GLY A 852 14.23 -15.50 -32.15
C GLY A 852 14.29 -16.89 -31.52
N GLU A 853 14.50 -16.94 -30.21
CA GLU A 853 14.47 -18.19 -29.44
C GLU A 853 13.04 -18.68 -29.20
N ALA A 854 12.90 -20.00 -29.05
CA ALA A 854 11.61 -20.60 -28.76
C ALA A 854 11.06 -20.13 -27.40
N THR A 855 9.83 -19.65 -27.35
CA THR A 855 9.25 -19.07 -26.13
C THR A 855 7.74 -19.22 -26.08
N HIS A 856 7.20 -19.26 -24.87
CA HIS A 856 5.76 -19.34 -24.63
C HIS A 856 5.12 -17.97 -24.87
N VAL A 857 4.61 -17.79 -26.08
CA VAL A 857 3.93 -16.55 -26.48
C VAL A 857 2.50 -16.50 -25.93
N LEU A 858 1.90 -17.65 -25.62
CA LEU A 858 0.62 -17.73 -24.91
C LEU A 858 0.66 -18.83 -23.86
N PHE A 859 0.19 -18.54 -22.64
CA PHE A 859 -0.03 -19.55 -21.61
C PHE A 859 -1.16 -19.15 -20.63
N GLY A 860 -1.91 -20.15 -20.16
CA GLY A 860 -3.20 -19.99 -19.50
C GLY A 860 -4.35 -20.55 -20.36
N PRO A 861 -5.62 -20.41 -19.96
CA PRO A 861 -6.08 -19.89 -18.68
C PRO A 861 -5.69 -20.86 -17.54
N TYR A 862 -5.78 -20.45 -16.27
CA TYR A 862 -5.53 -21.34 -15.13
C TYR A 862 -6.87 -21.70 -14.48
N VAL A 863 -7.55 -22.72 -15.00
CA VAL A 863 -8.95 -22.98 -14.63
C VAL A 863 -9.12 -24.21 -13.75
N ASP A 864 -9.91 -24.05 -12.68
CA ASP A 864 -10.37 -25.15 -11.85
C ASP A 864 -11.56 -25.82 -12.54
N VAL A 865 -11.30 -26.97 -13.15
CA VAL A 865 -12.30 -27.75 -13.89
C VAL A 865 -12.27 -29.21 -13.47
N ARG A 866 -13.41 -29.88 -13.59
CA ARG A 866 -13.60 -31.28 -13.19
C ARG A 866 -12.64 -32.21 -13.96
N PRO A 867 -12.11 -33.29 -13.33
CA PRO A 867 -11.37 -34.32 -14.06
C PRO A 867 -12.15 -34.81 -15.29
N GLY A 868 -11.44 -35.13 -16.36
CA GLY A 868 -12.05 -35.63 -17.59
C GLY A 868 -11.17 -35.46 -18.81
N ARG A 869 -11.71 -35.82 -19.98
CA ARG A 869 -11.02 -35.67 -21.27
C ARG A 869 -11.38 -34.33 -21.89
N TYR A 870 -10.38 -33.55 -22.29
CA TYR A 870 -10.55 -32.20 -22.78
C TYR A 870 -10.04 -32.03 -24.21
N LEU A 871 -10.82 -31.32 -25.01
CA LEU A 871 -10.44 -30.78 -26.31
C LEU A 871 -10.07 -29.30 -26.13
N ALA A 872 -8.81 -28.96 -26.33
CA ALA A 872 -8.31 -27.59 -26.34
C ALA A 872 -8.14 -27.12 -27.79
N CYS A 873 -8.78 -26.02 -28.14
CA CYS A 873 -8.81 -25.44 -29.48
C CYS A 873 -8.17 -24.04 -29.47
N PHE A 874 -7.28 -23.77 -30.41
CA PHE A 874 -6.53 -22.53 -30.56
C PHE A 874 -6.85 -21.97 -31.92
N ARG A 875 -7.14 -20.67 -32.01
CA ARG A 875 -7.40 -20.02 -33.30
C ARG A 875 -6.24 -19.09 -33.64
N MET A 876 -5.58 -19.40 -34.75
CA MET A 876 -4.29 -18.83 -35.13
C MET A 876 -4.25 -18.54 -36.63
N LYS A 877 -3.47 -17.54 -37.03
CA LYS A 877 -3.16 -17.26 -38.44
C LYS A 877 -1.69 -16.92 -38.62
N VAL A 878 -1.17 -17.17 -39.80
CA VAL A 878 0.15 -16.69 -40.23
C VAL A 878 -0.03 -15.47 -41.13
N PRO A 879 0.79 -14.41 -40.99
CA PRO A 879 0.75 -13.27 -41.91
C PRO A 879 0.95 -13.70 -43.37
N PRO A 880 0.35 -13.00 -44.36
CA PRO A 880 0.44 -13.36 -45.78
C PRO A 880 1.87 -13.61 -46.28
N GLU A 881 2.81 -12.77 -45.85
CA GLU A 881 4.23 -12.77 -46.21
C GLU A 881 5.11 -13.73 -45.38
N ALA A 882 4.56 -14.41 -44.37
CA ALA A 882 5.32 -15.18 -43.39
C ALA A 882 5.64 -16.63 -43.80
N VAL A 883 5.01 -17.14 -44.87
CA VAL A 883 5.12 -18.55 -45.26
C VAL A 883 5.90 -18.70 -46.56
N SER A 884 7.20 -19.02 -46.46
CA SER A 884 8.04 -19.41 -47.60
C SER A 884 8.21 -20.94 -47.70
N ASP A 885 8.19 -21.64 -46.57
CA ASP A 885 8.20 -23.10 -46.46
C ASP A 885 6.96 -23.58 -45.71
N THR A 886 6.10 -24.34 -46.39
CA THR A 886 4.85 -24.86 -45.82
C THR A 886 5.07 -26.03 -44.85
N ALA A 887 6.24 -26.68 -44.88
CA ALA A 887 6.59 -27.75 -43.95
C ALA A 887 7.17 -27.25 -42.62
N ALA A 888 7.51 -25.95 -42.52
CA ALA A 888 8.13 -25.36 -41.35
C ALA A 888 7.26 -25.52 -40.09
N ALA A 889 7.90 -25.86 -38.97
CA ALA A 889 7.26 -25.89 -37.66
C ALA A 889 7.04 -24.45 -37.17
N VAL A 890 5.82 -24.15 -36.75
CA VAL A 890 5.39 -22.81 -36.31
C VAL A 890 5.40 -22.73 -34.79
N ALA A 891 4.74 -23.69 -34.15
CA ALA A 891 4.56 -23.71 -32.70
C ALA A 891 4.28 -25.13 -32.17
N THR A 892 4.38 -25.31 -30.86
CA THR A 892 3.84 -26.46 -30.14
C THR A 892 2.66 -26.02 -29.28
N LEU A 893 1.52 -26.69 -29.43
CA LEU A 893 0.34 -26.55 -28.59
C LEU A 893 0.42 -27.54 -27.44
N GLU A 894 0.01 -27.14 -26.24
CA GLU A 894 0.07 -27.99 -25.06
C GLU A 894 -1.16 -27.85 -24.15
N ILE A 895 -1.52 -28.95 -23.50
CA ILE A 895 -2.32 -28.96 -22.27
C ILE A 895 -1.36 -29.26 -21.13
N PHE A 896 -1.35 -28.43 -20.10
CA PHE A 896 -0.38 -28.43 -19.03
C PHE A 896 -1.09 -28.42 -17.66
N ALA A 897 -0.47 -29.07 -16.67
CA ALA A 897 -0.91 -29.00 -15.28
C ALA A 897 -0.27 -27.79 -14.58
N GLY A 898 -0.90 -26.63 -14.68
CA GLY A 898 -0.42 -25.35 -14.14
C GLY A 898 -0.91 -25.04 -12.71
N GLY A 899 -0.47 -23.90 -12.15
CA GLY A 899 -0.91 -23.38 -10.84
C GLY A 899 0.22 -23.20 -9.81
N TYR A 900 -0.13 -22.60 -8.66
CA TYR A 900 0.83 -22.23 -7.59
C TYR A 900 1.38 -23.44 -6.79
N ASP A 901 0.74 -24.61 -6.86
CA ASP A 901 1.11 -25.81 -6.08
C ASP A 901 1.85 -26.92 -6.88
N GLY A 902 2.62 -26.55 -7.92
CA GLY A 902 3.85 -27.29 -8.25
C GLY A 902 3.78 -28.71 -8.83
N LEU A 903 2.78 -29.09 -9.63
CA LEU A 903 2.77 -30.38 -10.37
C LEU A 903 2.94 -30.22 -11.90
N GLY A 904 3.72 -29.23 -12.31
CA GLY A 904 3.96 -28.77 -13.69
C GLY A 904 4.43 -29.84 -14.67
N LYS A 905 3.48 -30.52 -15.35
CA LYS A 905 3.76 -31.46 -16.44
C LYS A 905 2.90 -31.19 -17.67
N VAL A 906 3.49 -31.44 -18.84
CA VAL A 906 2.76 -31.48 -20.11
C VAL A 906 1.91 -32.75 -20.13
N LEU A 907 0.61 -32.59 -20.31
CA LEU A 907 -0.39 -33.66 -20.35
C LEU A 907 -0.66 -34.13 -21.78
N ALA A 908 -0.62 -33.20 -22.73
CA ALA A 908 -0.71 -33.46 -24.15
C ALA A 908 0.06 -32.37 -24.90
N SER A 909 0.70 -32.73 -26.01
CA SER A 909 1.35 -31.76 -26.90
C SER A 909 1.15 -32.12 -28.37
N ARG A 910 1.17 -31.09 -29.23
CA ARG A 910 1.06 -31.24 -30.68
C ARG A 910 1.87 -30.15 -31.38
N GLU A 911 2.76 -30.53 -32.28
CA GLU A 911 3.44 -29.59 -33.18
C GLU A 911 2.51 -29.12 -34.29
N VAL A 912 2.59 -27.84 -34.65
CA VAL A 912 1.80 -27.19 -35.71
C VAL A 912 2.73 -26.78 -36.85
N ARG A 913 2.37 -27.15 -38.08
CA ARG A 913 3.10 -26.79 -39.29
C ARG A 913 2.43 -25.63 -40.04
N ALA A 914 3.22 -24.89 -40.81
CA ALA A 914 2.72 -23.76 -41.59
C ALA A 914 1.62 -24.16 -42.59
N SER A 915 1.66 -25.40 -43.13
CA SER A 915 0.62 -25.95 -44.01
C SER A 915 -0.76 -26.03 -43.38
N GLU A 916 -0.87 -26.13 -42.05
CA GLU A 916 -2.14 -26.16 -41.31
C GLU A 916 -2.74 -24.76 -41.10
N LEU A 917 -2.00 -23.70 -41.46
CA LEU A 917 -2.39 -22.30 -41.31
C LEU A 917 -2.57 -21.61 -42.67
N LEU A 918 -2.87 -22.40 -43.72
CA LEU A 918 -3.13 -21.91 -45.07
C LEU A 918 -4.63 -21.96 -45.43
N PRO A 919 -5.14 -20.98 -46.20
CA PRO A 919 -4.44 -19.81 -46.74
C PRO A 919 -3.95 -18.84 -45.65
N SER A 920 -2.80 -18.20 -45.91
CA SER A 920 -2.21 -17.21 -45.01
C SER A 920 -3.09 -15.95 -44.96
N GLY A 921 -3.03 -15.24 -43.84
CA GLY A 921 -3.91 -14.09 -43.56
C GLY A 921 -5.26 -14.45 -42.94
N GLU A 922 -5.65 -15.72 -42.93
CA GLU A 922 -6.92 -16.21 -42.37
C GLU A 922 -6.74 -17.00 -41.06
N TYR A 923 -7.72 -16.90 -40.16
CA TYR A 923 -7.72 -17.62 -38.88
C TYR A 923 -8.19 -19.06 -39.03
N HIS A 924 -7.35 -19.99 -38.60
CA HIS A 924 -7.58 -21.43 -38.58
C HIS A 924 -7.72 -21.96 -37.16
N TRP A 925 -8.63 -22.91 -36.95
CA TRP A 925 -8.75 -23.64 -35.69
C TRP A 925 -7.81 -24.83 -35.66
N LEU A 926 -6.97 -24.88 -34.64
CA LEU A 926 -6.05 -25.95 -34.32
C LEU A 926 -6.47 -26.58 -33.00
N TRP A 927 -6.19 -27.86 -32.76
CA TRP A 927 -6.68 -28.52 -31.54
C TRP A 927 -5.82 -29.69 -31.08
N LEU A 928 -5.89 -29.99 -29.79
CA LEU A 928 -5.37 -31.23 -29.22
C LEU A 928 -6.29 -31.75 -28.12
N VAL A 929 -6.16 -33.04 -27.81
CA VAL A 929 -6.93 -33.71 -26.76
C VAL A 929 -6.00 -34.22 -25.68
N GLY A 930 -6.37 -34.03 -24.42
CA GLY A 930 -5.63 -34.56 -23.28
C GLY A 930 -6.54 -34.94 -22.13
N ASP A 931 -6.08 -35.84 -21.28
CA ASP A 931 -6.76 -36.22 -20.04
C ASP A 931 -6.32 -35.30 -18.90
N TRP A 932 -7.31 -34.72 -18.23
CA TRP A 932 -7.14 -33.80 -17.11
C TRP A 932 -7.42 -34.51 -15.78
N PRO A 933 -6.45 -34.55 -14.83
CA PRO A 933 -6.59 -35.27 -13.57
C PRO A 933 -7.45 -34.53 -12.52
N GLY A 934 -7.68 -33.22 -12.65
CA GLY A 934 -8.38 -32.42 -11.64
C GLY A 934 -7.47 -31.72 -10.62
N PRO A 935 -8.06 -31.16 -9.55
CA PRO A 935 -7.35 -30.48 -8.46
C PRO A 935 -6.30 -31.40 -7.77
N PRO A 936 -5.22 -30.85 -7.17
CA PRO A 936 -5.02 -29.44 -6.82
C PRO A 936 -4.45 -28.55 -7.94
N SER A 937 -4.09 -29.10 -9.10
CA SER A 937 -3.61 -28.33 -10.25
C SER A 937 -4.74 -27.57 -10.95
N LEU A 938 -4.39 -26.51 -11.69
CA LEU A 938 -5.28 -25.77 -12.59
C LEU A 938 -4.98 -26.16 -14.03
N LEU A 939 -6.00 -26.39 -14.85
CA LEU A 939 -5.80 -26.75 -16.25
C LEU A 939 -5.28 -25.51 -16.99
N GLU A 940 -4.11 -25.66 -17.60
CA GLU A 940 -3.42 -24.63 -18.40
C GLU A 940 -3.31 -25.07 -19.86
N THR A 941 -3.44 -24.13 -20.80
CA THR A 941 -3.07 -24.35 -22.20
C THR A 941 -1.89 -23.48 -22.58
N ARG A 942 -1.03 -23.95 -23.49
CA ARG A 942 0.15 -23.17 -23.90
C ARG A 942 0.40 -23.24 -25.39
N VAL A 943 0.97 -22.16 -25.92
CA VAL A 943 1.51 -22.07 -27.28
C VAL A 943 2.97 -21.67 -27.19
N LEU A 944 3.85 -22.61 -27.48
CA LEU A 944 5.29 -22.42 -27.59
C LEU A 944 5.63 -22.06 -29.04
N TRP A 945 5.97 -20.81 -29.30
CA TRP A 945 6.46 -20.38 -30.61
C TRP A 945 7.88 -20.89 -30.83
N HIS A 946 8.21 -21.38 -32.03
CA HIS A 946 9.53 -21.94 -32.35
C HIS A 946 10.54 -20.91 -32.85
N GLY A 947 10.16 -19.63 -32.95
CA GLY A 947 11.09 -18.55 -33.24
C GLY A 947 11.36 -18.29 -34.73
N GLN A 948 10.73 -19.02 -35.65
CA GLN A 948 11.00 -18.90 -37.10
C GLN A 948 9.83 -18.28 -37.87
N VAL A 949 8.64 -18.88 -37.79
CA VAL A 949 7.46 -18.42 -38.54
C VAL A 949 6.58 -17.59 -37.62
N PRO A 950 6.35 -16.29 -37.89
CA PRO A 950 5.48 -15.48 -37.05
C PRO A 950 4.02 -15.88 -37.23
N PHE A 951 3.22 -15.72 -36.17
CA PHE A 951 1.79 -15.94 -36.20
C PHE A 951 1.04 -14.93 -35.31
N VAL A 952 -0.27 -14.85 -35.52
CA VAL A 952 -1.21 -14.13 -34.65
C VAL A 952 -2.23 -15.13 -34.11
N ALA A 953 -2.44 -15.13 -32.80
CA ALA A 953 -3.46 -15.94 -32.15
C ALA A 953 -4.52 -15.03 -31.54
N ASP A 954 -5.81 -15.34 -31.70
CA ASP A 954 -6.89 -14.49 -31.17
C ASP A 954 -7.63 -15.09 -29.97
N ARG A 955 -7.79 -16.42 -29.90
CA ARG A 955 -8.52 -17.06 -28.80
C ARG A 955 -8.16 -18.52 -28.57
N VAL A 956 -8.45 -18.98 -27.36
CA VAL A 956 -8.46 -20.40 -26.95
C VAL A 956 -9.85 -20.78 -26.46
N ALA A 957 -10.36 -21.92 -26.91
CA ALA A 957 -11.61 -22.53 -26.45
C ALA A 957 -11.33 -23.92 -25.86
N LEU A 958 -11.98 -24.24 -24.74
CA LEU A 958 -11.77 -25.50 -24.04
C LEU A 958 -13.10 -26.23 -23.85
N PHE A 959 -13.15 -27.51 -24.22
CA PHE A 959 -14.34 -28.35 -24.13
C PHE A 959 -14.05 -29.62 -23.34
N ARG A 960 -14.91 -29.97 -22.39
CA ARG A 960 -14.92 -31.32 -21.80
C ARG A 960 -15.72 -32.25 -22.70
N LEU A 961 -15.11 -33.35 -23.11
CA LEU A 961 -15.75 -34.36 -23.96
C LEU A 961 -16.63 -35.29 -23.13
N GLU A 962 -17.77 -35.71 -23.70
CA GLU A 962 -18.76 -36.60 -23.05
C GLU A 962 -19.24 -37.74 -23.93
#